data_AF-A0A7C3IDR4-F1
#
_entry.id   AF-A0A7C3IDR4-F1
#
_cell.length_a   1.000
_cell.length_b   1.000
_cell.length_c   1.000
_cell.angle_alpha   90.00
_cell.angle_beta   90.00
_cell.angle_gamma   90.00
#
_symmetry.space_group_name_H-M   'P 1'
#
loop_
_entity.id
_entity.type
_entity.pdbx_description
1 polymer ?
#
loop_
_entity_poly.entity_id
_entity_poly.type
_entity_poly.pdbx_seq_one_letter_code
_entity_poly.pdbx_strand_id
1 'polypeptide(L)'
;MNKSGLLRKAEEKLQNSPAETDTTTGISPEDRAEIVSQIEKITTQNRRTFDASAFAVKAQKHGLVFPLIVNAIIIGTTVLALYGLSQFFSQRTSEIQRSGTALSTAEGKLIQEIKKEAQGQLAQKEQEINEFQAKLAQLEKEQASLKAGFEERLAQKEAEYKAQVQKEIAEERERLLKQGLSEAVIQERLQTFEAERLAFYKQKLDEFQKQLEQERLAAEASYAKLRQEYASNIASLNAERQRIQEEARLREQQLRSSLEQKNQELASQATQASAGLEAARKELERIDEQRRASAAAEDQIAGLYQAIQTSFQNRRFDEALKNINSLKSLLNDPNISSLPSLQKRRNGDLFALDVMGQMARLEVERSSIDTNLLLAQAEALAAIRSAVQEGRTAMKNNDRDGAAEAFQRALSKIPEVTEAHQYFINRSLNEKERAIKTALSALSRATTARINKDYAAASLAYGETLQALGLSADESLELTQGISAMAIEQNKANLSTADTNEARNLMRRGKNELDQRNWGEAIKIFSSLLKKFPNAEQSGSALEGIDTALLNMTREAERANDEAAKKLSDLEAKITQLSLELEKTVSELNNLKSNFAQAIQEKDRRIAELERLLEEERQKSKALAGQAGTVPIGAAPGGVSGSSNTGPSGTLEQDLAQLRAENQRLTQIASQYDALSQAYQSYKSEEDRIIGQSGSSNLVAARSQLESFLTDSAVQRVFPGLRDRILRYERAYIEAGQKESLYNAMTIADTAFKLKDEASRARYFQDLKSRYRDNEAMLTYIEALQKGLR
;
A
#
# COMPACT_ATOMS: atom_id res chain seq x y z
N MET A 1 -16.01 -60.61 -74.63
CA MET A 1 -16.50 -61.96 -75.01
C MET A 1 -17.87 -62.18 -74.37
N ASN A 2 -18.89 -62.41 -75.21
CA ASN A 2 -20.06 -63.29 -75.07
C ASN A 2 -20.33 -63.93 -73.69
N LYS A 3 -21.56 -64.15 -73.20
CA LYS A 3 -22.94 -63.98 -73.71
C LYS A 3 -23.84 -64.41 -72.53
N SER A 4 -24.86 -63.63 -72.21
CA SER A 4 -26.29 -63.99 -72.23
C SER A 4 -26.77 -65.17 -71.40
N GLY A 5 -27.83 -64.91 -70.61
CA GLY A 5 -28.94 -65.85 -70.46
C GLY A 5 -29.23 -66.27 -69.03
N LEU A 6 -30.20 -65.60 -68.39
CA LEU A 6 -31.53 -66.19 -68.15
C LEU A 6 -32.30 -65.36 -67.10
N LEU A 7 -32.93 -64.30 -67.59
CA LEU A 7 -34.30 -63.99 -67.21
C LEU A 7 -35.16 -65.24 -67.44
N ARG A 8 -35.51 -65.96 -66.38
CA ARG A 8 -36.79 -66.69 -66.20
C ARG A 8 -36.73 -67.60 -64.99
N LYS A 9 -36.73 -66.97 -63.82
CA LYS A 9 -37.50 -67.47 -62.67
C LYS A 9 -38.06 -66.31 -61.87
N ALA A 10 -38.50 -65.28 -62.59
CA ALA A 10 -39.67 -64.54 -62.18
C ALA A 10 -40.86 -65.51 -62.25
N GLU A 11 -41.80 -65.33 -61.32
CA GLU A 11 -43.06 -66.06 -61.17
C GLU A 11 -42.94 -67.46 -60.56
N GLU A 12 -42.80 -67.52 -59.24
CA GLU A 12 -43.87 -68.13 -58.44
C GLU A 12 -43.66 -67.81 -56.95
N LYS A 13 -44.71 -67.20 -56.37
CA LYS A 13 -44.90 -66.78 -54.97
C LYS A 13 -44.26 -65.43 -54.60
N LEU A 14 -44.93 -64.27 -54.53
CA LEU A 14 -46.36 -63.95 -54.37
C LEU A 14 -47.11 -64.92 -53.44
N GLN A 15 -46.83 -64.84 -52.15
CA GLN A 15 -47.91 -64.75 -51.17
C GLN A 15 -47.38 -64.34 -49.79
N ASN A 16 -47.93 -63.23 -49.32
CA ASN A 16 -48.21 -62.88 -47.94
C ASN A 16 -47.03 -62.54 -47.03
N SER A 17 -46.85 -61.24 -46.80
CA SER A 17 -47.03 -60.67 -45.45
C SER A 17 -47.24 -59.16 -45.53
N PRO A 18 -48.38 -58.62 -45.08
CA PRO A 18 -48.48 -57.23 -44.70
C PRO A 18 -48.12 -57.04 -43.22
N ALA A 19 -47.66 -55.81 -42.97
CA ALA A 19 -47.76 -55.06 -41.72
C ALA A 19 -46.92 -55.50 -40.51
N GLU A 20 -45.93 -54.68 -40.18
CA GLU A 20 -46.01 -53.91 -38.94
C GLU A 20 -45.22 -52.60 -39.12
N THR A 21 -45.97 -51.50 -39.07
CA THR A 21 -45.48 -50.14 -38.94
C THR A 21 -44.99 -49.94 -37.51
N ASP A 22 -43.72 -49.58 -37.33
CA ASP A 22 -43.23 -49.08 -36.05
C ASP A 22 -42.97 -47.57 -36.15
N THR A 23 -43.87 -46.81 -35.53
CA THR A 23 -43.87 -45.35 -35.44
C THR A 23 -43.10 -44.91 -34.20
N THR A 24 -41.79 -44.67 -34.30
CA THR A 24 -41.03 -44.05 -33.19
C THR A 24 -39.84 -43.18 -33.64
N THR A 25 -39.89 -42.53 -34.80
CA THR A 25 -39.06 -41.33 -35.04
C THR A 25 -39.81 -40.40 -35.98
N GLY A 26 -40.16 -39.20 -35.52
CA GLY A 26 -40.76 -38.14 -36.35
C GLY A 26 -39.78 -37.52 -37.35
N ILE A 27 -39.05 -38.35 -38.09
CA ILE A 27 -38.06 -37.95 -39.10
C ILE A 27 -38.60 -38.46 -40.42
N SER A 28 -38.80 -37.55 -41.39
CA SER A 28 -39.28 -37.94 -42.71
C SER A 28 -38.27 -38.85 -43.40
N PRO A 29 -38.71 -39.75 -44.31
CA PRO A 29 -37.80 -40.59 -45.09
C PRO A 29 -36.82 -39.77 -45.94
N GLU A 30 -37.14 -38.51 -46.25
CA GLU A 30 -36.28 -37.57 -46.98
C GLU A 30 -35.14 -37.04 -46.09
N ASP A 31 -35.41 -36.73 -44.82
CA ASP A 31 -34.39 -36.26 -43.86
C ASP A 31 -33.40 -37.38 -43.47
N ARG A 32 -33.84 -38.65 -43.46
CA ARG A 32 -32.94 -39.79 -43.24
C ARG A 32 -31.93 -39.95 -44.39
N ALA A 33 -32.33 -39.69 -45.62
CA ALA A 33 -31.44 -39.76 -46.77
C ALA A 33 -30.39 -38.65 -46.74
N GLU A 34 -30.76 -37.45 -46.26
CA GLU A 34 -29.84 -36.33 -46.09
C GLU A 34 -28.82 -36.58 -44.96
N ILE A 35 -29.25 -37.13 -43.83
CA ILE A 35 -28.38 -37.48 -42.70
C ILE A 35 -27.37 -38.57 -43.10
N VAL A 36 -27.78 -39.59 -43.86
CA VAL A 36 -26.88 -40.63 -44.36
C VAL A 36 -25.83 -40.06 -45.33
N SER A 37 -26.24 -39.14 -46.20
CA SER A 37 -25.35 -38.40 -47.12
C SER A 37 -24.31 -37.55 -46.37
N GLN A 38 -24.71 -36.88 -45.29
CA GLN A 38 -23.81 -36.08 -44.47
C GLN A 38 -22.83 -36.97 -43.66
N ILE A 39 -23.27 -38.14 -43.20
CA ILE A 39 -22.42 -39.13 -42.53
C ILE A 39 -21.38 -39.72 -43.51
N GLU A 40 -21.74 -40.05 -44.74
CA GLU A 40 -20.79 -40.51 -45.77
C GLU A 40 -19.74 -39.45 -46.13
N LYS A 41 -20.14 -38.17 -46.15
CA LYS A 41 -19.25 -37.04 -46.43
C LYS A 41 -18.23 -36.79 -45.30
N ILE A 42 -18.63 -36.99 -44.04
CA ILE A 42 -17.74 -36.87 -42.87
C ILE A 42 -16.83 -38.12 -42.74
N THR A 43 -17.31 -39.29 -43.14
CA THR A 43 -16.55 -40.55 -43.06
C THR A 43 -15.49 -40.66 -44.16
N THR A 44 -15.70 -40.04 -45.32
CA THR A 44 -14.72 -40.00 -46.42
C THR A 44 -13.61 -38.97 -46.22
N GLN A 45 -13.85 -37.88 -45.49
CA GLN A 45 -12.82 -36.85 -45.22
C GLN A 45 -11.75 -37.26 -44.19
N ASN A 46 -11.96 -38.31 -43.39
CA ASN A 46 -11.06 -38.71 -42.30
C ASN A 46 -10.40 -40.09 -42.43
N ARG A 47 -10.42 -40.72 -43.60
CA ARG A 47 -9.82 -42.05 -43.79
C ARG A 47 -8.30 -41.97 -43.97
N ARG A 48 -7.53 -42.01 -42.87
CA ARG A 48 -6.14 -42.50 -42.90
C ARG A 48 -6.15 -44.03 -42.79
N THR A 49 -5.70 -44.70 -43.84
CA THR A 49 -5.54 -46.16 -43.91
C THR A 49 -4.35 -46.61 -43.07
N PHE A 50 -4.57 -47.50 -42.11
CA PHE A 50 -3.52 -48.21 -41.39
C PHE A 50 -3.21 -49.54 -42.10
N ASP A 51 -1.95 -49.73 -42.48
CA ASP A 51 -1.42 -50.96 -43.10
C ASP A 51 -0.88 -51.93 -42.03
N ALA A 52 -1.10 -53.23 -42.23
CA ALA A 52 -0.82 -54.31 -41.28
C ALA A 52 0.65 -54.78 -41.29
N SER A 53 1.57 -53.96 -41.77
CA SER A 53 3.02 -54.23 -41.80
C SER A 53 3.81 -53.50 -40.69
N ALA A 54 3.15 -52.68 -39.86
CA ALA A 54 3.80 -51.84 -38.84
C ALA A 54 3.98 -52.50 -37.44
N PHE A 55 3.54 -53.75 -37.22
CA PHE A 55 3.54 -54.39 -35.89
C PHE A 55 4.62 -55.47 -35.67
N ALA A 56 5.71 -55.45 -36.42
CA ALA A 56 6.86 -56.33 -36.15
C ALA A 56 7.99 -55.55 -35.43
N VAL A 57 7.89 -55.41 -34.10
CA VAL A 57 9.02 -54.96 -33.27
C VAL A 57 9.68 -56.17 -32.62
N LYS A 58 10.89 -56.47 -33.10
CA LYS A 58 11.82 -57.44 -32.52
C LYS A 58 12.48 -56.78 -31.29
N ALA A 59 12.19 -57.28 -30.09
CA ALA A 59 12.71 -56.72 -28.85
C ALA A 59 14.22 -56.98 -28.70
N GLN A 60 15.02 -55.90 -28.72
CA GLN A 60 16.42 -55.91 -28.29
C GLN A 60 16.53 -55.16 -26.95
N LYS A 61 16.83 -55.94 -25.90
CA LYS A 61 17.33 -55.57 -24.55
C LYS A 61 16.30 -55.63 -23.40
N HIS A 62 16.73 -56.37 -22.36
CA HIS A 62 15.96 -56.80 -21.19
C HIS A 62 15.51 -55.64 -20.29
N GLY A 63 14.24 -55.69 -19.87
CA GLY A 63 13.57 -54.71 -19.02
C GLY A 63 13.95 -54.80 -17.55
N LEU A 64 15.14 -54.33 -17.19
CA LEU A 64 15.54 -54.11 -15.78
C LEU A 64 15.87 -52.64 -15.47
N VAL A 65 16.14 -51.82 -16.50
CA VAL A 65 16.64 -50.44 -16.33
C VAL A 65 15.51 -49.42 -16.12
N PHE A 66 14.34 -49.62 -16.72
CA PHE A 66 13.23 -48.66 -16.62
C PHE A 66 12.65 -48.53 -15.19
N PRO A 67 12.40 -49.63 -14.43
CA PRO A 67 11.94 -49.51 -13.04
C PRO A 67 12.97 -48.88 -12.10
N LEU A 68 14.26 -49.14 -12.35
CA LEU A 68 15.36 -48.58 -11.55
C LEU A 68 15.52 -47.07 -11.76
N ILE A 69 15.37 -46.59 -12.99
CA ILE A 69 15.41 -45.15 -13.29
C ILE A 69 14.21 -44.44 -12.66
N VAL A 70 13.00 -45.02 -12.74
CA VAL A 70 11.81 -44.45 -12.11
C VAL A 70 11.98 -44.36 -10.60
N ASN A 71 12.47 -45.42 -9.95
CA ASN A 71 12.73 -45.40 -8.51
C ASN A 71 13.86 -44.42 -8.13
N ALA A 72 14.91 -44.29 -8.96
CA ALA A 72 15.97 -43.31 -8.74
C ALA A 72 15.48 -41.87 -8.92
N ILE A 73 14.56 -41.61 -9.85
CA ILE A 73 13.92 -40.30 -10.02
C ILE A 73 12.99 -39.99 -8.84
N ILE A 74 12.25 -40.97 -8.33
CA ILE A 74 11.38 -40.80 -7.15
C ILE A 74 12.23 -40.52 -5.90
N ILE A 75 13.30 -41.27 -5.68
CA ILE A 75 14.23 -41.03 -4.56
C ILE A 75 14.92 -39.67 -4.74
N GLY A 76 15.38 -39.35 -5.95
CA GLY A 76 16.02 -38.08 -6.26
C GLY A 76 15.09 -36.89 -6.04
N THR A 77 13.85 -36.95 -6.51
CA THR A 77 12.83 -35.90 -6.29
C THR A 77 12.41 -35.81 -4.83
N THR A 78 12.34 -36.92 -4.09
CA THR A 78 12.03 -36.91 -2.66
C THR A 78 13.17 -36.29 -1.85
N VAL A 79 14.43 -36.62 -2.17
CA VAL A 79 15.62 -36.02 -1.54
C VAL A 79 15.75 -34.54 -1.90
N LEU A 80 15.48 -34.15 -3.15
CA LEU A 80 15.44 -32.74 -3.57
C LEU A 80 14.29 -31.96 -2.93
N ALA A 81 13.13 -32.58 -2.75
CA ALA A 81 11.99 -31.97 -2.08
C ALA A 81 12.24 -31.81 -0.58
N LEU A 82 12.84 -32.81 0.09
CA LEU A 82 13.25 -32.73 1.49
C LEU A 82 14.41 -31.75 1.69
N TYR A 83 15.36 -31.68 0.76
CA TYR A 83 16.43 -30.68 0.78
C TYR A 83 15.89 -29.27 0.52
N GLY A 84 14.95 -29.11 -0.42
CA GLY A 84 14.25 -27.85 -0.68
C GLY A 84 13.41 -27.38 0.51
N LEU A 85 12.68 -28.29 1.17
CA LEU A 85 11.96 -28.00 2.41
C LEU A 85 12.92 -27.67 3.55
N SER A 86 14.01 -28.43 3.72
CA SER A 86 15.06 -28.14 4.69
C SER A 86 15.69 -26.76 4.47
N GLN A 87 16.01 -26.38 3.23
CA GLN A 87 16.57 -25.07 2.91
C GLN A 87 15.55 -23.94 3.14
N PHE A 88 14.29 -24.15 2.75
CA PHE A 88 13.20 -23.20 2.96
C PHE A 88 12.89 -22.99 4.45
N PHE A 89 12.93 -24.04 5.27
CA PHE A 89 12.76 -23.94 6.72
C PHE A 89 14.02 -23.40 7.41
N SER A 90 15.23 -23.71 6.93
CA SER A 90 16.48 -23.13 7.44
C SER A 90 16.57 -21.62 7.16
N GLN A 91 16.09 -21.17 6.00
CA GLN A 91 15.95 -19.75 5.66
C GLN A 91 14.94 -19.05 6.60
N ARG A 92 13.78 -19.67 6.89
CA ARG A 92 12.81 -19.10 7.84
C ARG A 92 13.30 -19.12 9.29
N THR A 93 14.08 -20.10 9.70
CA THR A 93 14.61 -20.17 11.09
C THR A 93 15.72 -19.13 11.31
N SER A 94 16.49 -18.80 10.27
CA SER A 94 17.47 -17.71 10.30
C SER A 94 16.85 -16.32 10.06
N GLU A 95 15.70 -16.22 9.39
CA GLU A 95 14.89 -14.99 9.35
C GLU A 95 14.21 -14.68 10.68
N ILE A 96 13.70 -15.67 11.40
CA ILE A 96 13.04 -15.46 12.71
C ILE A 96 14.07 -14.99 13.78
N GLN A 97 15.30 -15.51 13.75
CA GLN A 97 16.38 -15.01 14.63
C GLN A 97 16.95 -13.65 14.18
N ARG A 98 17.00 -13.37 12.87
CA ARG A 98 17.41 -12.06 12.34
C ARG A 98 16.35 -10.98 12.51
N SER A 99 15.06 -11.32 12.58
CA SER A 99 13.98 -10.35 12.81
C SER A 99 14.07 -9.74 14.22
N GLY A 100 14.35 -10.56 15.24
CA GLY A 100 14.54 -10.08 16.61
C GLY A 100 15.80 -9.22 16.80
N THR A 101 16.89 -9.53 16.09
CA THR A 101 18.13 -8.74 16.14
C THR A 101 18.12 -7.52 15.21
N ALA A 102 17.41 -7.56 14.08
CA ALA A 102 17.25 -6.45 13.15
C ALA A 102 16.28 -5.38 13.66
N LEU A 103 15.19 -5.75 14.36
CA LEU A 103 14.32 -4.76 15.02
C LEU A 103 15.06 -4.07 16.18
N SER A 104 15.76 -4.84 17.03
CA SER A 104 16.55 -4.26 18.13
C SER A 104 17.65 -3.30 17.65
N THR A 105 18.26 -3.56 16.49
CA THR A 105 19.26 -2.67 15.89
C THR A 105 18.66 -1.47 15.14
N ALA A 106 17.48 -1.61 14.53
CA ALA A 106 16.78 -0.49 13.89
C ALA A 106 16.21 0.49 14.94
N GLU A 107 15.63 -0.03 16.02
CA GLU A 107 15.07 0.78 17.11
C GLU A 107 16.19 1.40 17.97
N GLY A 108 17.33 0.71 18.17
CA GLY A 108 18.53 1.30 18.76
C GLY A 108 19.15 2.42 17.90
N LYS A 109 19.17 2.25 16.58
CA LYS A 109 19.57 3.31 15.64
C LYS A 109 18.60 4.50 15.69
N LEU A 110 17.31 4.26 15.84
CA LEU A 110 16.31 5.33 15.97
C LEU A 110 16.53 6.16 17.23
N ILE A 111 16.82 5.54 18.38
CA ILE A 111 17.19 6.26 19.61
C ILE A 111 18.44 7.12 19.38
N GLN A 112 19.44 6.58 18.68
CA GLN A 112 20.67 7.30 18.37
C GLN A 112 20.42 8.49 17.41
N GLU A 113 19.55 8.32 16.43
CA GLU A 113 19.19 9.39 15.49
C GLU A 113 18.37 10.49 16.17
N ILE A 114 17.41 10.13 17.04
CA ILE A 114 16.66 11.11 17.84
C ILE A 114 17.61 11.91 18.75
N LYS A 115 18.58 11.24 19.37
CA LYS A 115 19.59 11.93 20.18
C LYS A 115 20.44 12.88 19.34
N LYS A 116 20.81 12.48 18.12
CA LYS A 116 21.60 13.29 17.20
C LYS A 116 20.80 14.48 16.65
N GLU A 117 19.53 14.28 16.32
CA GLU A 117 18.60 15.33 15.89
C GLU A 117 18.41 16.36 17.01
N ALA A 118 18.13 15.90 18.24
CA ALA A 118 18.00 16.77 19.40
C ALA A 118 19.30 17.53 19.68
N GLN A 119 20.46 16.89 19.58
CA GLN A 119 21.76 17.56 19.71
C GLN A 119 21.97 18.63 18.63
N GLY A 120 21.55 18.37 17.39
CA GLY A 120 21.62 19.34 16.29
C GLY A 120 20.73 20.55 16.55
N GLN A 121 19.48 20.34 16.95
CA GLN A 121 18.55 21.43 17.28
C GLN A 121 19.02 22.23 18.50
N LEU A 122 19.51 21.56 19.55
CA LEU A 122 20.08 22.23 20.72
C LEU A 122 21.31 23.07 20.35
N ALA A 123 22.18 22.58 19.48
CA ALA A 123 23.34 23.33 19.00
C ALA A 123 22.95 24.57 18.17
N GLN A 124 21.92 24.45 17.32
CA GLN A 124 21.38 25.60 16.57
C GLN A 124 20.79 26.65 17.51
N LYS A 125 19.97 26.24 18.49
CA LYS A 125 19.40 27.18 19.48
C LYS A 125 20.47 27.84 20.34
N GLU A 126 21.54 27.12 20.68
CA GLU A 126 22.68 27.69 21.40
C GLU A 126 23.41 28.73 20.55
N GLN A 127 23.57 28.50 19.24
CA GLN A 127 24.14 29.49 18.32
C GLN A 127 23.26 30.75 18.24
N GLU A 128 21.94 30.61 18.13
CA GLU A 128 21.00 31.74 18.12
C GLU A 128 21.07 32.54 19.43
N ILE A 129 21.12 31.85 20.58
CA ILE A 129 21.27 32.50 21.89
C ILE A 129 22.59 33.29 21.95
N ASN A 130 23.70 32.70 21.51
CA ASN A 130 25.00 33.36 21.47
C ASN A 130 25.01 34.58 20.54
N GLU A 131 24.31 34.50 19.40
CA GLU A 131 24.16 35.63 18.48
C GLU A 131 23.41 36.79 19.13
N PHE A 132 22.29 36.53 19.82
CA PHE A 132 21.55 37.57 20.54
C PHE A 132 22.33 38.12 21.73
N GLN A 133 23.10 37.30 22.45
CA GLN A 133 23.99 37.77 23.51
C GLN A 133 25.09 38.68 22.95
N ALA A 134 25.68 38.34 21.80
CA ALA A 134 26.66 39.18 21.13
C ALA A 134 26.05 40.52 20.67
N LYS A 135 24.85 40.49 20.08
CA LYS A 135 24.10 41.70 19.70
C LYS A 135 23.79 42.57 20.92
N LEU A 136 23.41 41.98 22.06
CA LEU A 136 23.15 42.70 23.30
C LEU A 136 24.43 43.37 23.85
N ALA A 137 25.55 42.66 23.85
CA ALA A 137 26.84 43.22 24.25
C ALA A 137 27.32 44.34 23.31
N GLN A 138 27.05 44.22 22.01
CA GLN A 138 27.36 45.27 21.04
C GLN A 138 26.45 46.49 21.22
N LEU A 139 25.16 46.29 21.47
CA LEU A 139 24.21 47.34 21.80
C LEU A 139 24.64 48.14 23.04
N GLU A 140 25.16 47.45 24.07
CA GLU A 140 25.69 48.09 25.27
C GLU A 140 26.94 48.95 24.98
N LYS A 141 27.82 48.49 24.07
CA LYS A 141 28.97 49.29 23.60
C LYS A 141 28.54 50.51 22.79
N GLU A 142 27.56 50.36 21.90
CA GLU A 142 27.00 51.45 21.10
C GLU A 142 26.31 52.50 21.98
N GLN A 143 25.60 52.08 23.04
CA GLN A 143 25.02 53.00 24.01
C GLN A 143 26.11 53.81 24.72
N ALA A 144 27.24 53.19 25.09
CA ALA A 144 28.36 53.87 25.73
C ALA A 144 29.05 54.87 24.78
N SER A 145 29.27 54.49 23.51
CA SER A 145 29.90 55.38 22.52
C SER A 145 29.00 56.56 22.13
N LEU A 146 27.69 56.35 22.07
CA LEU A 146 26.71 57.40 21.82
C LEU A 146 26.71 58.46 22.93
N LYS A 147 26.78 58.04 24.20
CA LYS A 147 26.89 58.96 25.35
C LYS A 147 28.15 59.82 25.26
N ALA A 148 29.30 59.21 24.99
CA ALA A 148 30.55 59.94 24.79
C ALA A 148 30.48 60.91 23.60
N GLY A 149 29.87 60.51 22.49
CA GLY A 149 29.70 61.36 21.31
C GLY A 149 28.81 62.58 21.53
N PHE A 150 27.80 62.49 22.40
CA PHE A 150 26.98 63.65 22.79
C PHE A 150 27.76 64.66 23.62
N GLU A 151 28.53 64.19 24.60
CA GLU A 151 29.40 65.04 25.43
C GLU A 151 30.43 65.77 24.56
N GLU A 152 31.01 65.08 23.57
CA GLU A 152 31.96 65.67 22.64
C GLU A 152 31.33 66.73 21.73
N ARG A 153 30.14 66.48 21.16
CA ARG A 153 29.41 67.46 20.34
C ARG A 153 29.05 68.72 21.12
N LEU A 154 28.66 68.57 22.38
CA LEU A 154 28.37 69.70 23.25
C LEU A 154 29.63 70.54 23.52
N ALA A 155 30.74 69.88 23.85
CA ALA A 155 32.03 70.54 24.07
C ALA A 155 32.55 71.26 22.81
N GLN A 156 32.42 70.64 21.63
CA GLN A 156 32.78 71.25 20.34
C GLN A 156 31.95 72.49 20.05
N LYS A 157 30.63 72.45 20.28
CA LYS A 157 29.76 73.62 20.07
C LYS A 157 30.02 74.74 21.06
N GLU A 158 30.31 74.41 22.32
CA GLU A 158 30.73 75.41 23.31
C GLU A 158 32.04 76.10 22.90
N ALA A 159 33.02 75.35 22.41
CA ALA A 159 34.27 75.90 21.90
C ALA A 159 34.07 76.77 20.64
N GLU A 160 33.20 76.35 19.72
CA GLU A 160 32.86 77.11 18.51
C GLU A 160 32.22 78.46 18.85
N TYR A 161 31.25 78.49 19.78
CA TYR A 161 30.62 79.73 20.22
C TYR A 161 31.59 80.65 20.97
N LYS A 162 32.49 80.10 21.81
CA LYS A 162 33.56 80.89 22.45
C LYS A 162 34.48 81.56 21.40
N ALA A 163 34.85 80.83 20.34
CA ALA A 163 35.66 81.38 19.26
C ALA A 163 34.92 82.45 18.44
N GLN A 164 33.62 82.26 18.16
CA GLN A 164 32.78 83.25 17.47
C GLN A 164 32.65 84.55 18.28
N VAL A 165 32.44 84.46 19.60
CA VAL A 165 32.40 85.63 20.49
C VAL A 165 33.72 86.41 20.42
N GLN A 166 34.87 85.73 20.53
CA GLN A 166 36.18 86.40 20.45
C GLN A 166 36.41 87.09 19.11
N LYS A 167 35.96 86.46 18.01
CA LYS A 167 36.05 87.04 16.67
C LYS A 167 35.18 88.28 16.53
N GLU A 168 33.91 88.22 16.95
CA GLU A 168 32.98 89.35 16.90
C GLU A 168 33.45 90.52 17.78
N ILE A 169 34.03 90.26 18.95
CA ILE A 169 34.61 91.30 19.81
C ILE A 169 35.82 91.97 19.13
N ALA A 170 36.69 91.21 18.46
CA ALA A 170 37.85 91.75 17.76
C ALA A 170 37.45 92.63 16.56
N GLU A 171 36.44 92.19 15.79
CA GLU A 171 35.88 92.95 14.67
C GLU A 171 35.22 94.25 15.14
N GLU A 172 34.46 94.22 16.24
CA GLU A 172 33.82 95.43 16.78
C GLU A 172 34.86 96.40 17.38
N ARG A 173 35.93 95.90 18.00
CA ARG A 173 37.07 96.73 18.43
C ARG A 173 37.71 97.47 17.26
N GLU A 174 37.94 96.79 16.14
CA GLU A 174 38.52 97.39 14.94
C GLU A 174 37.59 98.45 14.33
N ARG A 175 36.27 98.19 14.33
CA ARG A 175 35.26 99.14 13.85
C ARG A 175 35.20 100.40 14.70
N LEU A 176 35.25 100.27 16.03
CA LEU A 176 35.23 101.40 16.96
C LEU A 176 36.51 102.24 16.87
N LEU A 177 37.67 101.61 16.61
CA LEU A 177 38.94 102.32 16.35
C LEU A 177 38.88 103.15 15.07
N LYS A 178 38.26 102.64 13.99
CA LYS A 178 38.07 103.37 12.72
C LYS A 178 37.12 104.57 12.83
N GLN A 179 36.28 104.62 13.86
CA GLN A 179 35.33 105.71 14.10
C GLN A 179 35.92 106.89 14.92
N GLY A 180 37.18 106.79 15.36
CA GLY A 180 37.88 107.89 16.04
C GLY A 180 37.41 108.17 17.48
N LEU A 181 36.81 107.18 18.14
CA LEU A 181 36.33 107.27 19.53
C LEU A 181 37.50 107.22 20.53
N SER A 182 37.36 107.87 21.68
CA SER A 182 38.34 107.79 22.78
C SER A 182 38.37 106.40 23.43
N GLU A 183 39.56 105.93 23.83
CA GLU A 183 39.81 104.60 24.43
C GLU A 183 38.78 104.18 25.51
N ALA A 184 38.39 105.11 26.40
CA ALA A 184 37.45 104.85 27.48
C ALA A 184 36.02 104.51 26.99
N VAL A 185 35.54 105.21 25.95
CA VAL A 185 34.21 104.97 25.36
C VAL A 185 34.20 103.68 24.54
N ILE A 186 35.34 103.33 23.92
CA ILE A 186 35.50 102.05 23.22
C ILE A 186 35.37 100.89 24.21
N GLN A 187 36.03 100.96 25.36
CA GLN A 187 35.95 99.90 26.38
C GLN A 187 34.56 99.70 26.96
N GLU A 188 33.83 100.78 27.26
CA GLU A 188 32.45 100.68 27.76
C GLU A 188 31.51 100.03 26.73
N ARG A 189 31.59 100.46 25.45
CA ARG A 189 30.82 99.85 24.36
C ARG A 189 31.20 98.40 24.10
N LEU A 190 32.49 98.07 24.21
CA LEU A 190 32.97 96.69 24.04
C LEU A 190 32.42 95.78 25.16
N GLN A 191 32.38 96.26 26.40
CA GLN A 191 31.82 95.49 27.53
C GLN A 191 30.31 95.26 27.38
N THR A 192 29.55 96.27 26.97
CA THR A 192 28.12 96.09 26.70
C THR A 192 27.88 95.13 25.54
N PHE A 193 28.68 95.22 24.48
CA PHE A 193 28.59 94.32 23.32
C PHE A 193 28.99 92.88 23.67
N GLU A 194 30.07 92.70 24.44
CA GLU A 194 30.51 91.40 24.96
C GLU A 194 29.41 90.77 25.83
N ALA A 195 28.80 91.53 26.75
CA ALA A 195 27.71 91.05 27.59
C ALA A 195 26.48 90.62 26.76
N GLU A 196 26.07 91.41 25.77
CA GLU A 196 24.96 91.08 24.87
C GLU A 196 25.25 89.83 24.02
N ARG A 197 26.48 89.70 23.49
CA ARG A 197 26.88 88.54 22.69
C ARG A 197 27.03 87.28 23.51
N LEU A 198 27.61 87.37 24.70
CA LEU A 198 27.67 86.26 25.64
C LEU A 198 26.26 85.78 26.02
N ALA A 199 25.31 86.71 26.26
CA ALA A 199 23.92 86.34 26.53
C ALA A 199 23.25 85.66 25.33
N PHE A 200 23.44 86.18 24.11
CA PHE A 200 22.91 85.59 22.88
C PHE A 200 23.43 84.16 22.63
N TYR A 201 24.75 83.97 22.69
CA TYR A 201 25.36 82.65 22.46
C TYR A 201 25.06 81.67 23.60
N LYS A 202 24.92 82.15 24.84
CA LYS A 202 24.45 81.32 25.96
C LYS A 202 23.03 80.80 25.72
N GLN A 203 22.12 81.65 25.26
CA GLN A 203 20.76 81.21 24.91
C GLN A 203 20.76 80.18 23.77
N LYS A 204 21.64 80.35 22.76
CA LYS A 204 21.81 79.37 21.68
C LYS A 204 22.39 78.04 22.18
N LEU A 205 23.29 78.07 23.15
CA LEU A 205 23.88 76.89 23.76
C LEU A 205 22.83 76.13 24.60
N ASP A 206 21.98 76.84 25.35
CA ASP A 206 20.86 76.25 26.10
C ASP A 206 19.81 75.61 25.16
N GLU A 207 19.51 76.26 24.02
CA GLU A 207 18.64 75.68 22.98
C GLU A 207 19.25 74.40 22.39
N PHE A 208 20.54 74.42 22.08
CA PHE A 208 21.26 73.26 21.55
C PHE A 208 21.33 72.12 22.57
N GLN A 209 21.58 72.42 23.86
CA GLN A 209 21.56 71.44 24.94
C GLN A 209 20.19 70.74 25.04
N LYS A 210 19.09 71.51 25.00
CA LYS A 210 17.74 70.94 25.03
C LYS A 210 17.46 70.01 23.85
N GLN A 211 17.88 70.41 22.64
CA GLN A 211 17.73 69.56 21.45
C GLN A 211 18.54 68.27 21.58
N LEU A 212 19.80 68.38 22.00
CA LEU A 212 20.69 67.23 22.19
C LEU A 212 20.19 66.28 23.28
N GLU A 213 19.64 66.82 24.37
CA GLU A 213 19.08 66.03 25.46
C GLU A 213 17.80 65.30 25.04
N GLN A 214 16.97 65.93 24.19
CA GLN A 214 15.80 65.29 23.61
C GLN A 214 16.19 64.14 22.65
N GLU A 215 17.21 64.34 21.82
CA GLU A 215 17.79 63.28 20.98
C GLU A 215 18.37 62.14 21.83
N ARG A 216 19.08 62.47 22.91
CA ARG A 216 19.64 61.49 23.86
C ARG A 216 18.54 60.65 24.50
N LEU A 217 17.46 61.26 24.96
CA LEU A 217 16.33 60.56 25.56
C LEU A 217 15.61 59.67 24.54
N ALA A 218 15.43 60.14 23.30
CA ALA A 218 14.84 59.35 22.22
C ALA A 218 15.71 58.12 21.88
N ALA A 219 17.03 58.31 21.81
CA ALA A 219 17.98 57.23 21.59
C ALA A 219 18.00 56.25 22.77
N GLU A 220 18.05 56.72 24.03
CA GLU A 220 18.00 55.83 25.20
C GLU A 220 16.71 55.00 25.25
N ALA A 221 15.58 55.59 24.86
CA ALA A 221 14.31 54.86 24.77
C ALA A 221 14.32 53.79 23.67
N SER A 222 14.94 54.05 22.51
CA SER A 222 15.07 53.03 21.46
C SER A 222 16.01 51.90 21.90
N TYR A 223 17.16 52.21 22.50
CA TYR A 223 18.08 51.21 23.06
C TYR A 223 17.42 50.35 24.14
N ALA A 224 16.62 50.95 25.02
CA ALA A 224 15.88 50.20 26.05
C ALA A 224 14.88 49.21 25.42
N LYS A 225 14.17 49.61 24.36
CA LYS A 225 13.27 48.71 23.61
C LYS A 225 14.05 47.56 22.96
N LEU A 226 15.12 47.84 22.23
CA LEU A 226 15.96 46.81 21.61
C LEU A 226 16.54 45.84 22.64
N ARG A 227 16.99 46.34 23.79
CA ARG A 227 17.49 45.51 24.89
C ARG A 227 16.41 44.58 25.44
N GLN A 228 15.19 45.10 25.61
CA GLN A 228 14.05 44.31 26.06
C GLN A 228 13.68 43.22 25.04
N GLU A 229 13.66 43.55 23.75
CA GLU A 229 13.40 42.59 22.67
C GLU A 229 14.45 41.47 22.64
N TYR A 230 15.74 41.80 22.68
CA TYR A 230 16.81 40.80 22.72
C TYR A 230 16.77 39.95 23.99
N ALA A 231 16.52 40.54 25.16
CA ALA A 231 16.36 39.78 26.40
C ALA A 231 15.15 38.83 26.36
N SER A 232 14.03 39.28 25.80
CA SER A 232 12.82 38.47 25.58
C SER A 232 13.10 37.31 24.62
N ASN A 233 13.82 37.57 23.52
CA ASN A 233 14.20 36.53 22.56
C ASN A 233 15.12 35.49 23.20
N ILE A 234 16.12 35.91 23.99
CA ILE A 234 16.99 34.99 24.74
C ILE A 234 16.17 34.14 25.72
N ALA A 235 15.21 34.73 26.44
CA ALA A 235 14.34 33.98 27.35
C ALA A 235 13.47 32.94 26.60
N SER A 236 12.89 33.34 25.47
CA SER A 236 12.09 32.45 24.60
C SER A 236 12.93 31.29 24.07
N LEU A 237 14.12 31.57 23.55
CA LEU A 237 15.04 30.55 23.03
C LEU A 237 15.51 29.58 24.14
N ASN A 238 15.73 30.07 25.36
CA ASN A 238 16.05 29.22 26.51
C ASN A 238 14.88 28.29 26.90
N ALA A 239 13.65 28.80 26.87
CA ALA A 239 12.45 28.01 27.13
C ALA A 239 12.24 26.94 26.05
N GLU A 240 12.47 27.29 24.78
CA GLU A 240 12.40 26.35 23.66
C GLU A 240 13.49 25.27 23.77
N ARG A 241 14.72 25.65 24.14
CA ARG A 241 15.82 24.71 24.41
C ARG A 241 15.45 23.70 25.50
N GLN A 242 14.83 24.15 26.59
CA GLN A 242 14.36 23.26 27.66
C GLN A 242 13.26 22.31 27.17
N ARG A 243 12.29 22.81 26.38
CA ARG A 243 11.24 21.97 25.79
C ARG A 243 11.81 20.89 24.87
N ILE A 244 12.76 21.23 23.99
CA ILE A 244 13.42 20.26 23.10
C ILE A 244 14.12 19.17 23.93
N GLN A 245 14.78 19.55 25.03
CA GLN A 245 15.46 18.60 25.91
C GLN A 245 14.48 17.65 26.63
N GLU A 246 13.37 18.18 27.15
CA GLU A 246 12.32 17.39 27.80
C GLU A 246 11.62 16.46 26.81
N GLU A 247 11.27 16.95 25.63
CA GLU A 247 10.62 16.19 24.57
C GLU A 247 11.52 15.04 24.09
N ALA A 248 12.81 15.30 23.85
CA ALA A 248 13.77 14.26 23.49
C ALA A 248 13.84 13.17 24.57
N ARG A 249 13.85 13.57 25.85
CA ARG A 249 13.86 12.61 26.98
C ARG A 249 12.58 11.77 27.05
N LEU A 250 11.42 12.40 26.86
CA LEU A 250 10.12 11.73 26.87
C LEU A 250 10.01 10.73 25.71
N ARG A 251 10.41 11.12 24.49
CA ARG A 251 10.43 10.24 23.32
C ARG A 251 11.37 9.06 23.51
N GLU A 252 12.56 9.27 24.08
CA GLU A 252 13.50 8.19 24.39
C GLU A 252 12.90 7.20 25.41
N GLN A 253 12.25 7.70 26.47
CA GLN A 253 11.60 6.84 27.47
C GLN A 253 10.44 6.04 26.87
N GLN A 254 9.60 6.67 26.05
CA GLN A 254 8.49 6.00 25.37
C GLN A 254 9.01 4.89 24.44
N LEU A 255 10.05 5.15 23.66
CA LEU A 255 10.69 4.14 22.82
C LEU A 255 11.22 2.99 23.65
N ARG A 256 11.97 3.25 24.73
CA ARG A 256 12.46 2.19 25.63
C ARG A 256 11.32 1.33 26.19
N SER A 257 10.21 1.94 26.63
CA SER A 257 9.06 1.18 27.13
C SER A 257 8.39 0.33 26.05
N SER A 258 8.29 0.84 24.81
CA SER A 258 7.74 0.10 23.68
C SER A 258 8.61 -1.11 23.31
N LEU A 259 9.94 -0.94 23.39
CA LEU A 259 10.90 -2.03 23.16
C LEU A 259 10.79 -3.13 24.22
N GLU A 260 10.67 -2.74 25.48
CA GLU A 260 10.47 -3.68 26.59
C GLU A 260 9.18 -4.50 26.40
N GLN A 261 8.08 -3.83 26.05
CA GLN A 261 6.79 -4.50 25.79
C GLN A 261 6.87 -5.46 24.60
N LYS A 262 7.47 -5.04 23.48
CA LYS A 262 7.65 -5.93 22.33
C LYS A 262 8.55 -7.11 22.62
N ASN A 263 9.62 -6.92 23.40
CA ASN A 263 10.49 -8.02 23.81
C ASN A 263 9.74 -9.04 24.68
N GLN A 264 8.89 -8.58 25.60
CA GLN A 264 8.04 -9.47 26.40
C GLN A 264 7.04 -10.23 25.51
N GLU A 265 6.43 -9.57 24.53
CA GLU A 265 5.50 -10.21 23.60
C GLU A 265 6.21 -11.28 22.75
N LEU A 266 7.37 -10.98 22.18
CA LEU A 266 8.17 -11.93 21.42
C LEU A 266 8.61 -13.13 22.27
N ALA A 267 9.02 -12.90 23.53
CA ALA A 267 9.36 -13.98 24.45
C ALA A 267 8.15 -14.89 24.75
N SER A 268 6.95 -14.30 24.90
CA SER A 268 5.71 -15.06 25.08
C SER A 268 5.35 -15.90 23.85
N GLN A 269 5.51 -15.34 22.64
CA GLN A 269 5.25 -16.05 21.39
C GLN A 269 6.25 -17.20 21.18
N ALA A 270 7.54 -17.00 21.50
CA ALA A 270 8.54 -18.07 21.45
C ALA A 270 8.21 -19.22 22.41
N THR A 271 7.71 -18.90 23.61
CA THR A 271 7.26 -19.90 24.59
C THR A 271 6.04 -20.67 24.10
N GLN A 272 5.07 -19.99 23.48
CA GLN A 272 3.90 -20.64 22.87
C GLN A 272 4.28 -21.53 21.67
N ALA A 273 5.20 -21.08 20.82
CA ALA A 273 5.67 -21.84 19.67
C ALA A 273 6.40 -23.13 20.10
N SER A 274 7.25 -23.06 21.14
CA SER A 274 7.91 -24.26 21.67
C SER A 274 6.93 -25.24 22.32
N ALA A 275 5.95 -24.76 23.09
CA ALA A 275 4.89 -25.60 23.63
C ALA A 275 4.04 -26.27 22.53
N GLY A 276 3.74 -25.56 21.45
CA GLY A 276 3.04 -26.11 20.28
C GLY A 276 3.84 -27.21 19.57
N LEU A 277 5.17 -27.02 19.43
CA LEU A 277 6.05 -28.04 18.84
C LEU A 277 6.13 -29.31 19.71
N GLU A 278 6.18 -29.16 21.04
CA GLU A 278 6.17 -30.31 21.96
C GLU A 278 4.84 -31.07 21.90
N ALA A 279 3.71 -30.37 21.84
CA ALA A 279 2.39 -30.99 21.69
C ALA A 279 2.27 -31.76 20.36
N ALA A 280 2.75 -31.17 19.26
CA ALA A 280 2.75 -31.81 17.94
C ALA A 280 3.64 -33.06 17.91
N ARG A 281 4.81 -33.05 18.58
CA ARG A 281 5.67 -34.23 18.70
C ARG A 281 4.99 -35.37 19.45
N LYS A 282 4.33 -35.07 20.58
CA LYS A 282 3.58 -36.08 21.36
C LYS A 282 2.44 -36.71 20.56
N GLU A 283 1.70 -35.92 19.78
CA GLU A 283 0.62 -36.46 18.96
C GLU A 283 1.17 -37.34 17.82
N LEU A 284 2.33 -36.98 17.25
CA LEU A 284 2.96 -37.77 16.19
C LEU A 284 3.46 -39.12 16.73
N GLU A 285 4.08 -39.15 17.91
CA GLU A 285 4.46 -40.39 18.60
C GLU A 285 3.24 -41.29 18.86
N ARG A 286 2.12 -40.70 19.32
CA ARG A 286 0.86 -41.40 19.56
C ARG A 286 0.29 -42.05 18.28
N ILE A 287 0.33 -41.32 17.16
CA ILE A 287 -0.12 -41.84 15.86
C ILE A 287 0.78 -42.97 15.36
N ASP A 288 2.10 -42.84 15.53
CA ASP A 288 3.06 -43.87 15.13
C ASP A 288 2.89 -45.16 15.94
N GLU A 289 2.65 -45.06 17.24
CA GLU A 289 2.39 -46.22 18.09
C GLU A 289 1.10 -46.94 17.68
N GLN A 290 0.04 -46.19 17.39
CA GLN A 290 -1.22 -46.75 16.87
C GLN A 290 -1.03 -47.46 15.51
N ARG A 291 -0.20 -46.91 14.62
CA ARG A 291 0.12 -47.54 13.33
C ARG A 291 0.89 -48.85 13.51
N ARG A 292 1.87 -48.90 14.40
CA ARG A 292 2.64 -50.13 14.70
C ARG A 292 1.74 -51.23 15.25
N ALA A 293 0.82 -50.88 16.17
CA ALA A 293 -0.16 -51.82 16.70
C ALA A 293 -1.10 -52.39 15.60
N SER A 294 -1.56 -51.54 14.67
CA SER A 294 -2.37 -51.98 13.53
C SER A 294 -1.61 -52.94 12.61
N ALA A 295 -0.36 -52.62 12.26
CA ALA A 295 0.45 -53.46 11.37
C ALA A 295 0.70 -54.85 11.97
N ALA A 296 1.06 -54.93 13.27
CA ALA A 296 1.28 -56.21 13.95
C ALA A 296 0.00 -57.07 14.01
N ALA A 297 -1.16 -56.45 14.23
CA ALA A 297 -2.45 -57.17 14.22
C ALA A 297 -2.80 -57.68 12.82
N GLU A 298 -2.54 -56.89 11.77
CA GLU A 298 -2.77 -57.29 10.38
C GLU A 298 -1.89 -58.46 9.95
N ASP A 299 -0.61 -58.48 10.32
CA ASP A 299 0.31 -59.58 10.04
C ASP A 299 -0.15 -60.90 10.70
N GLN A 300 -0.62 -60.83 11.96
CA GLN A 300 -1.17 -61.99 12.67
C GLN A 300 -2.43 -62.53 12.01
N ILE A 301 -3.34 -61.64 11.58
CA ILE A 301 -4.57 -62.02 10.87
C ILE A 301 -4.23 -62.69 9.52
N ALA A 302 -3.28 -62.12 8.77
CA ALA A 302 -2.84 -62.68 7.49
C ALA A 302 -2.24 -64.08 7.65
N GLY A 303 -1.39 -64.30 8.68
CA GLY A 303 -0.81 -65.60 8.97
C GLY A 303 -1.85 -66.68 9.28
N LEU A 304 -2.91 -66.34 10.02
CA LEU A 304 -4.00 -67.28 10.32
C LEU A 304 -4.84 -67.60 9.08
N TYR A 305 -5.11 -66.64 8.21
CA TYR A 305 -5.78 -66.90 6.93
C TYR A 305 -4.98 -67.85 6.04
N GLN A 306 -3.66 -67.66 5.96
CA GLN A 306 -2.79 -68.54 5.20
C GLN A 306 -2.81 -69.97 5.78
N ALA A 307 -2.77 -70.12 7.11
CA ALA A 307 -2.88 -71.42 7.77
C ALA A 307 -4.21 -72.12 7.46
N ILE A 308 -5.33 -71.38 7.49
CA ILE A 308 -6.65 -71.91 7.10
C ILE A 308 -6.61 -72.42 5.65
N GLN A 309 -6.12 -71.59 4.72
CA GLN A 309 -6.03 -71.96 3.31
C GLN A 309 -5.19 -73.24 3.09
N THR A 310 -4.03 -73.35 3.75
CA THR A 310 -3.18 -74.54 3.67
C THR A 310 -3.87 -75.78 4.23
N SER A 311 -4.60 -75.67 5.34
CA SER A 311 -5.37 -76.81 5.90
C SER A 311 -6.49 -77.27 4.96
N PHE A 312 -7.16 -76.34 4.26
CA PHE A 312 -8.14 -76.68 3.22
C PHE A 312 -7.50 -77.39 2.02
N GLN A 313 -6.35 -76.91 1.53
CA GLN A 313 -5.64 -77.54 0.40
C GLN A 313 -5.20 -78.97 0.73
N ASN A 314 -4.76 -79.20 1.97
CA ASN A 314 -4.29 -80.51 2.42
C ASN A 314 -5.41 -81.44 2.91
N ARG A 315 -6.70 -81.06 2.72
CA ARG A 315 -7.89 -81.79 3.18
C ARG A 315 -7.89 -82.09 4.69
N ARG A 316 -7.17 -81.29 5.48
CA ARG A 316 -7.14 -81.39 6.94
C ARG A 316 -8.20 -80.47 7.52
N PHE A 317 -9.46 -80.85 7.32
CA PHE A 317 -10.61 -80.00 7.66
C PHE A 317 -10.74 -79.75 9.16
N ASP A 318 -10.31 -80.69 10.00
CA ASP A 318 -10.24 -80.51 11.46
C ASP A 318 -9.23 -79.42 11.88
N GLU A 319 -8.05 -79.39 11.24
CA GLU A 319 -7.04 -78.35 11.47
C GLU A 319 -7.54 -76.98 10.96
N ALA A 320 -8.25 -76.96 9.83
CA ALA A 320 -8.86 -75.75 9.28
C ALA A 320 -9.90 -75.16 10.27
N LEU A 321 -10.75 -76.00 10.86
CA LEU A 321 -11.72 -75.59 11.87
C LEU A 321 -11.06 -75.00 13.12
N LYS A 322 -9.92 -75.57 13.56
CA LYS A 322 -9.15 -75.02 14.68
C LYS A 322 -8.59 -73.63 14.37
N ASN A 323 -7.99 -73.44 13.18
CA ASN A 323 -7.44 -72.15 12.76
C ASN A 323 -8.53 -71.09 12.54
N ILE A 324 -9.70 -71.47 12.03
CA ILE A 324 -10.88 -70.60 11.91
C ILE A 324 -11.32 -70.08 13.29
N ASN A 325 -11.36 -70.94 14.30
CA ASN A 325 -11.74 -70.54 15.65
C ASN A 325 -10.70 -69.61 16.30
N SER A 326 -9.41 -69.88 16.10
CA SER A 326 -8.32 -69.00 16.56
C SER A 326 -8.43 -67.59 15.96
N LEU A 327 -8.74 -67.50 14.66
CA LEU A 327 -8.91 -66.21 13.99
C LEU A 327 -10.20 -65.49 14.41
N LYS A 328 -11.31 -66.21 14.61
CA LYS A 328 -12.53 -65.65 15.21
C LYS A 328 -12.27 -65.09 16.62
N SER A 329 -11.44 -65.75 17.42
CA SER A 329 -11.06 -65.25 18.75
C SER A 329 -10.21 -63.98 18.65
N LEU A 330 -9.21 -63.94 17.78
CA LEU A 330 -8.35 -62.77 17.57
C LEU A 330 -9.15 -61.54 17.10
N LEU A 331 -10.08 -61.73 16.16
CA LEU A 331 -10.95 -60.68 15.64
C LEU A 331 -11.97 -60.15 16.68
N ASN A 332 -12.15 -60.87 17.78
CA ASN A 332 -13.03 -60.49 18.89
C ASN A 332 -12.26 -59.95 20.12
N ASP A 333 -10.93 -59.86 20.06
CA ASP A 333 -10.13 -59.25 21.12
C ASP A 333 -10.45 -57.73 21.21
N PRO A 334 -10.76 -57.17 22.39
CA PRO A 334 -11.00 -55.74 22.59
C PRO A 334 -9.87 -54.82 22.10
N ASN A 335 -8.62 -55.26 22.21
CA ASN A 335 -7.45 -54.48 21.80
C ASN A 335 -7.31 -54.40 20.28
N ILE A 336 -7.84 -55.39 19.57
CA ILE A 336 -7.75 -55.51 18.11
C ILE A 336 -9.02 -54.97 17.45
N SER A 337 -10.18 -55.23 18.03
CA SER A 337 -11.48 -54.75 17.53
C SER A 337 -11.68 -53.24 17.66
N SER A 338 -10.90 -52.56 18.51
CA SER A 338 -10.90 -51.09 18.62
C SER A 338 -10.07 -50.40 17.53
N LEU A 339 -9.28 -51.14 16.75
CA LEU A 339 -8.48 -50.58 15.66
C LEU A 339 -9.37 -50.16 14.48
N PRO A 340 -9.30 -48.89 14.00
CA PRO A 340 -10.18 -48.40 12.93
C PRO A 340 -10.09 -49.16 11.61
N SER A 341 -8.91 -49.67 11.25
CA SER A 341 -8.68 -50.50 10.06
C SER A 341 -9.46 -51.82 10.11
N LEU A 342 -9.58 -52.40 11.30
CA LEU A 342 -10.27 -53.68 11.51
C LEU A 342 -11.76 -53.53 11.71
N GLN A 343 -12.25 -52.42 12.29
CA GLN A 343 -13.69 -52.18 12.44
C GLN A 343 -14.46 -52.28 11.12
N LYS A 344 -13.86 -51.81 10.02
CA LYS A 344 -14.48 -51.85 8.68
C LYS A 344 -14.54 -53.25 8.09
N ARG A 345 -13.54 -54.10 8.36
CA ARG A 345 -13.41 -55.44 7.72
C ARG A 345 -13.91 -56.58 8.59
N ARG A 346 -13.96 -56.40 9.91
CA ARG A 346 -14.28 -57.41 10.92
C ARG A 346 -15.56 -58.19 10.62
N ASN A 347 -16.65 -57.51 10.24
CA ASN A 347 -17.91 -58.19 9.94
C ASN A 347 -17.80 -59.10 8.70
N GLY A 348 -17.07 -58.66 7.68
CA GLY A 348 -16.81 -59.45 6.48
C GLY A 348 -15.88 -60.64 6.77
N ASP A 349 -14.84 -60.43 7.58
CA ASP A 349 -13.90 -61.47 8.00
C ASP A 349 -14.62 -62.55 8.83
N LEU A 350 -15.45 -62.16 9.80
CA LEU A 350 -16.24 -63.10 10.61
C LEU A 350 -17.25 -63.88 9.77
N PHE A 351 -17.89 -63.23 8.79
CA PHE A 351 -18.81 -63.89 7.86
C PHE A 351 -18.08 -64.93 6.99
N ALA A 352 -16.95 -64.55 6.39
CA ALA A 352 -16.14 -65.46 5.58
C ALA A 352 -15.68 -66.69 6.37
N LEU A 353 -15.25 -66.48 7.62
CA LEU A 353 -14.86 -67.55 8.53
C LEU A 353 -16.01 -68.47 8.92
N ASP A 354 -17.24 -67.96 8.98
CA ASP A 354 -18.42 -68.78 9.22
C ASP A 354 -18.74 -69.69 8.03
N VAL A 355 -18.73 -69.13 6.81
CA VAL A 355 -18.93 -69.88 5.57
C VAL A 355 -17.86 -70.96 5.40
N MET A 356 -16.59 -70.61 5.62
CA MET A 356 -15.49 -71.59 5.58
C MET A 356 -15.68 -72.69 6.62
N GLY A 357 -16.10 -72.35 7.84
CA GLY A 357 -16.38 -73.32 8.89
C GLY A 357 -17.50 -74.30 8.54
N GLN A 358 -18.56 -73.82 7.90
CA GLN A 358 -19.67 -74.66 7.43
C GLN A 358 -19.21 -75.63 6.33
N MET A 359 -18.43 -75.15 5.35
CA MET A 359 -17.89 -76.01 4.28
C MET A 359 -16.98 -77.13 4.80
N ALA A 360 -16.10 -76.82 5.76
CA ALA A 360 -15.23 -77.82 6.37
C ALA A 360 -16.03 -78.92 7.10
N ARG A 361 -17.12 -78.57 7.78
CA ARG A 361 -18.00 -79.54 8.46
C ARG A 361 -18.76 -80.42 7.46
N LEU A 362 -19.24 -79.85 6.36
CA LEU A 362 -19.97 -80.60 5.33
C LEU A 362 -19.10 -81.66 4.65
N GLU A 363 -17.82 -81.36 4.38
CA GLU A 363 -16.89 -82.34 3.80
C GLU A 363 -16.50 -83.45 4.79
N VAL A 364 -16.55 -83.18 6.09
CA VAL A 364 -16.44 -84.22 7.14
C VAL A 364 -17.67 -85.14 7.12
N GLU A 365 -18.87 -84.57 6.97
CA GLU A 365 -20.15 -85.31 6.93
C GLU A 365 -20.35 -86.13 5.63
N ARG A 366 -19.88 -85.62 4.48
CA ARG A 366 -19.94 -86.29 3.15
C ARG A 366 -19.15 -87.60 3.05
N SER A 367 -18.30 -87.90 4.01
CA SER A 367 -17.56 -89.17 4.07
C SER A 367 -18.42 -90.38 4.49
N SER A 368 -19.70 -90.15 4.80
CA SER A 368 -20.71 -91.18 5.06
C SER A 368 -21.95 -90.95 4.19
N ILE A 369 -22.52 -92.04 3.63
CA ILE A 369 -23.85 -92.20 2.95
C ILE A 369 -23.72 -92.65 1.48
N ASP A 370 -24.62 -93.45 0.90
CA ASP A 370 -25.41 -94.64 1.25
C ASP A 370 -26.08 -95.02 -0.08
N THR A 371 -26.01 -96.29 -0.50
CA THR A 371 -26.19 -96.72 -1.90
C THR A 371 -27.66 -96.70 -2.39
N ASN A 372 -28.62 -96.34 -1.54
CA ASN A 372 -30.05 -96.34 -1.84
C ASN A 372 -30.59 -95.02 -2.45
N LEU A 373 -29.81 -93.93 -2.43
CA LEU A 373 -30.21 -92.65 -3.05
C LEU A 373 -30.09 -92.67 -4.59
N LEU A 374 -29.21 -93.52 -5.13
CA LEU A 374 -28.91 -93.59 -6.56
C LEU A 374 -30.00 -94.30 -7.40
N LEU A 375 -30.84 -95.15 -6.77
CA LEU A 375 -31.90 -95.86 -7.49
C LEU A 375 -33.18 -95.01 -7.61
N ALA A 376 -33.50 -94.18 -6.62
CA ALA A 376 -34.64 -93.26 -6.65
C ALA A 376 -34.42 -92.07 -7.62
N GLN A 377 -33.17 -91.66 -7.83
CA GLN A 377 -32.82 -90.57 -8.76
C GLN A 377 -32.95 -90.96 -10.24
N ALA A 378 -32.83 -92.25 -10.58
CA ALA A 378 -32.93 -92.74 -11.96
C ALA A 378 -34.38 -92.71 -12.49
N GLU A 379 -35.36 -93.03 -11.64
CA GLU A 379 -36.80 -93.01 -12.01
C GLU A 379 -37.35 -91.59 -12.14
N ALA A 380 -36.92 -90.67 -11.27
CA ALA A 380 -37.29 -89.25 -11.37
C ALA A 380 -36.77 -88.61 -12.67
N LEU A 381 -35.51 -88.91 -13.06
CA LEU A 381 -34.87 -88.34 -14.25
C LEU A 381 -35.58 -88.72 -15.56
N ALA A 382 -36.15 -89.93 -15.64
CA ALA A 382 -36.91 -90.38 -16.80
C ALA A 382 -38.22 -89.59 -16.97
N ALA A 383 -38.96 -89.35 -15.89
CA ALA A 383 -40.21 -88.60 -15.90
C ALA A 383 -40.00 -87.11 -16.26
N ILE A 384 -38.91 -86.50 -15.78
CA ILE A 384 -38.55 -85.10 -16.08
C ILE A 384 -38.23 -84.92 -17.57
N ARG A 385 -37.47 -85.86 -18.17
CA ARG A 385 -37.11 -85.80 -19.59
C ARG A 385 -38.33 -85.83 -20.51
N SER A 386 -39.36 -86.59 -20.14
CA SER A 386 -40.62 -86.66 -20.91
C SER A 386 -41.35 -85.30 -20.90
N ALA A 387 -41.54 -84.70 -19.73
CA ALA A 387 -42.28 -83.44 -19.59
C ALA A 387 -41.53 -82.24 -20.25
N VAL A 388 -40.20 -82.20 -20.20
CA VAL A 388 -39.40 -81.20 -20.91
C VAL A 388 -39.56 -81.31 -22.44
N GLN A 389 -39.68 -82.53 -22.96
CA GLN A 389 -39.84 -82.74 -24.39
C GLN A 389 -41.24 -82.37 -24.89
N GLU A 390 -42.28 -82.60 -24.08
CA GLU A 390 -43.63 -82.07 -24.31
C GLU A 390 -43.62 -80.54 -24.38
N GLY A 391 -42.99 -79.86 -23.41
CA GLY A 391 -42.93 -78.39 -23.39
C GLY A 391 -42.17 -77.78 -24.57
N ARG A 392 -41.07 -78.42 -25.01
CA ARG A 392 -40.35 -78.03 -26.23
C ARG A 392 -41.18 -78.19 -27.50
N THR A 393 -42.06 -79.18 -27.54
CA THR A 393 -42.94 -79.43 -28.70
C THR A 393 -44.09 -78.41 -28.74
N ALA A 394 -44.68 -78.07 -27.60
CA ALA A 394 -45.68 -77.02 -27.49
C ALA A 394 -45.12 -75.63 -27.88
N MET A 395 -43.89 -75.30 -27.45
CA MET A 395 -43.16 -74.10 -27.89
C MET A 395 -42.99 -74.03 -29.42
N LYS A 396 -42.65 -75.15 -30.06
CA LYS A 396 -42.52 -75.22 -31.53
C LYS A 396 -43.85 -75.03 -32.25
N ASN A 397 -44.96 -75.38 -31.61
CA ASN A 397 -46.32 -75.21 -32.13
C ASN A 397 -46.92 -73.83 -31.79
N ASN A 398 -46.11 -72.92 -31.22
CA ASN A 398 -46.50 -71.59 -30.74
C ASN A 398 -47.60 -71.58 -29.65
N ASP A 399 -47.82 -72.73 -29.01
CA ASP A 399 -48.71 -72.91 -27.87
C ASP A 399 -47.95 -72.60 -26.59
N ARG A 400 -47.95 -71.31 -26.22
CA ARG A 400 -47.20 -70.80 -25.06
C ARG A 400 -47.77 -71.31 -23.73
N ASP A 401 -49.08 -71.52 -23.66
CA ASP A 401 -49.77 -71.99 -22.45
C ASP A 401 -49.52 -73.49 -22.25
N GLY A 402 -49.62 -74.30 -23.31
CA GLY A 402 -49.27 -75.72 -23.26
C GLY A 402 -47.79 -75.96 -22.95
N ALA A 403 -46.90 -75.08 -23.42
CA ALA A 403 -45.48 -75.14 -23.08
C ALA A 403 -45.22 -74.80 -21.60
N ALA A 404 -45.87 -73.76 -21.07
CA ALA A 404 -45.74 -73.37 -19.67
C ALA A 404 -46.20 -74.51 -18.74
N GLU A 405 -47.35 -75.13 -19.04
CA GLU A 405 -47.88 -76.23 -18.24
C GLU A 405 -46.97 -77.48 -18.27
N ALA A 406 -46.42 -77.83 -19.42
CA ALA A 406 -45.50 -78.97 -19.54
C ALA A 406 -44.15 -78.73 -18.83
N PHE A 407 -43.60 -77.52 -18.89
CA PHE A 407 -42.39 -77.17 -18.11
C PHE A 407 -42.67 -77.10 -16.61
N GLN A 408 -43.84 -76.60 -16.20
CA GLN A 408 -44.25 -76.60 -14.80
C GLN A 408 -44.46 -78.03 -14.26
N ARG A 409 -45.01 -78.95 -15.07
CA ARG A 409 -45.04 -80.39 -14.74
C ARG A 409 -43.64 -80.97 -14.58
N ALA A 410 -42.69 -80.64 -15.46
CA ALA A 410 -41.30 -81.09 -15.33
C ALA A 410 -40.62 -80.56 -14.05
N LEU A 411 -40.84 -79.28 -13.73
CA LEU A 411 -40.35 -78.65 -12.50
C LEU A 411 -40.93 -79.33 -11.26
N SER A 412 -42.24 -79.58 -11.21
CA SER A 412 -42.92 -80.18 -10.04
C SER A 412 -42.43 -81.58 -9.64
N LYS A 413 -41.74 -82.28 -10.55
CA LYS A 413 -41.13 -83.60 -10.32
C LYS A 413 -39.72 -83.53 -9.71
N ILE A 414 -39.15 -82.33 -9.62
CA ILE A 414 -37.96 -82.02 -8.83
C ILE A 414 -38.39 -80.96 -7.78
N PRO A 415 -38.95 -81.38 -6.64
CA PRO A 415 -39.46 -80.44 -5.64
C PRO A 415 -38.38 -79.42 -5.19
N GLU A 416 -37.12 -79.83 -5.13
CA GLU A 416 -35.98 -78.98 -4.77
C GLU A 416 -35.73 -77.88 -5.81
N VAL A 417 -35.95 -78.15 -7.11
CA VAL A 417 -35.77 -77.17 -8.19
C VAL A 417 -36.99 -76.28 -8.35
N THR A 418 -38.20 -76.79 -8.05
CA THR A 418 -39.41 -75.94 -7.99
C THR A 418 -39.33 -74.95 -6.84
N GLU A 419 -38.91 -75.40 -5.66
CA GLU A 419 -38.71 -74.53 -4.50
C GLU A 419 -37.61 -73.51 -4.80
N ALA A 420 -36.50 -73.92 -5.42
CA ALA A 420 -35.46 -73.00 -5.88
C ALA A 420 -36.00 -71.99 -6.91
N HIS A 421 -36.76 -72.42 -7.91
CA HIS A 421 -37.30 -71.55 -8.96
C HIS A 421 -38.31 -70.52 -8.41
N GLN A 422 -39.25 -70.97 -7.56
CA GLN A 422 -40.19 -70.08 -6.88
C GLN A 422 -39.46 -69.13 -5.93
N TYR A 423 -38.45 -69.61 -5.21
CA TYR A 423 -37.58 -68.78 -4.38
C TYR A 423 -36.89 -67.70 -5.21
N PHE A 424 -36.32 -68.04 -6.38
CA PHE A 424 -35.65 -67.05 -7.24
C PHE A 424 -36.62 -66.07 -7.90
N ILE A 425 -37.82 -66.49 -8.32
CA ILE A 425 -38.85 -65.57 -8.85
C ILE A 425 -39.31 -64.62 -7.75
N ASN A 426 -39.72 -65.15 -6.59
CA ASN A 426 -40.17 -64.32 -5.47
C ASN A 426 -39.05 -63.42 -4.97
N ARG A 427 -37.81 -63.91 -4.95
CA ARG A 427 -36.63 -63.10 -4.64
C ARG A 427 -36.45 -61.97 -5.63
N SER A 428 -36.54 -62.23 -6.94
CA SER A 428 -36.39 -61.19 -7.97
C SER A 428 -37.51 -60.13 -7.91
N LEU A 429 -38.75 -60.53 -7.62
CA LEU A 429 -39.88 -59.63 -7.45
C LEU A 429 -39.74 -58.80 -6.16
N ASN A 430 -39.36 -59.43 -5.05
CA ASN A 430 -39.12 -58.77 -3.79
C ASN A 430 -37.91 -57.82 -3.86
N GLU A 431 -36.86 -58.18 -4.60
CA GLU A 431 -35.69 -57.33 -4.87
C GLU A 431 -36.10 -56.09 -5.68
N LYS A 432 -36.92 -56.25 -6.74
CA LYS A 432 -37.47 -55.11 -7.50
C LYS A 432 -38.40 -54.23 -6.67
N GLU A 433 -39.26 -54.81 -5.84
CA GLU A 433 -40.17 -54.02 -4.99
C GLU A 433 -39.39 -53.23 -3.92
N ARG A 434 -38.36 -53.84 -3.32
CA ARG A 434 -37.46 -53.15 -2.38
C ARG A 434 -36.66 -52.05 -3.07
N ALA A 435 -36.18 -52.29 -4.27
CA ALA A 435 -35.47 -51.32 -5.10
C ALA A 435 -36.35 -50.08 -5.38
N ILE A 436 -37.60 -50.29 -5.80
CA ILE A 436 -38.56 -49.18 -6.03
C ILE A 436 -38.87 -48.42 -4.74
N LYS A 437 -39.12 -49.10 -3.61
CA LYS A 437 -39.36 -48.43 -2.32
C LYS A 437 -38.16 -47.59 -1.88
N THR A 438 -36.95 -48.12 -2.07
CA THR A 438 -35.70 -47.41 -1.78
C THR A 438 -35.57 -46.18 -2.67
N ALA A 439 -35.80 -46.31 -3.98
CA ALA A 439 -35.77 -45.21 -4.94
C ALA A 439 -36.77 -44.10 -4.57
N LEU A 440 -38.01 -44.44 -4.23
CA LEU A 440 -39.03 -43.46 -3.83
C LEU A 440 -38.66 -42.72 -2.54
N SER A 441 -38.10 -43.42 -1.56
CA SER A 441 -37.63 -42.81 -0.32
C SER A 441 -36.44 -41.86 -0.54
N ALA A 442 -35.50 -42.25 -1.42
CA ALA A 442 -34.36 -41.42 -1.81
C ALA A 442 -34.82 -40.19 -2.59
N LEU A 443 -35.78 -40.34 -3.51
CA LEU A 443 -36.35 -39.23 -4.28
C LEU A 443 -37.07 -38.21 -3.39
N SER A 444 -37.82 -38.67 -2.39
CA SER A 444 -38.47 -37.80 -1.40
C SER A 444 -37.45 -37.00 -0.59
N ARG A 445 -36.36 -37.64 -0.14
CA ARG A 445 -35.25 -36.97 0.55
C ARG A 445 -34.54 -35.98 -0.37
N ALA A 446 -34.29 -36.34 -1.63
CA ALA A 446 -33.68 -35.46 -2.63
C ALA A 446 -34.50 -34.19 -2.84
N THR A 447 -35.83 -34.35 -2.96
CA THR A 447 -36.76 -33.23 -3.15
C THR A 447 -36.79 -32.32 -1.92
N THR A 448 -36.81 -32.91 -0.72
CA THR A 448 -36.79 -32.16 0.55
C THR A 448 -35.48 -31.39 0.72
N ALA A 449 -34.34 -32.03 0.47
CA ALA A 449 -33.03 -31.39 0.51
C ALA A 449 -32.93 -30.24 -0.51
N ARG A 450 -33.47 -30.43 -1.73
CA ARG A 450 -33.53 -29.37 -2.76
C ARG A 450 -34.37 -28.17 -2.31
N ILE A 451 -35.53 -28.40 -1.70
CA ILE A 451 -36.39 -27.33 -1.15
C ILE A 451 -35.65 -26.57 -0.03
N ASN A 452 -34.91 -27.30 0.81
CA ASN A 452 -34.10 -26.73 1.88
C ASN A 452 -32.78 -26.09 1.41
N LYS A 453 -32.54 -26.04 0.08
CA LYS A 453 -31.31 -25.52 -0.55
C LYS A 453 -30.03 -26.29 -0.17
N ASP A 454 -30.16 -27.51 0.34
CA ASP A 454 -29.04 -28.42 0.55
C ASP A 454 -28.80 -29.24 -0.73
N TYR A 455 -28.11 -28.62 -1.69
CA TYR A 455 -27.89 -29.20 -3.01
C TYR A 455 -26.93 -30.40 -2.98
N ALA A 456 -26.05 -30.48 -1.98
CA ALA A 456 -25.14 -31.63 -1.81
C ALA A 456 -25.91 -32.87 -1.36
N ALA A 457 -26.76 -32.74 -0.33
CA ALA A 457 -27.63 -33.82 0.10
C ALA A 457 -28.66 -34.18 -0.97
N ALA A 458 -29.17 -33.20 -1.73
CA ALA A 458 -30.08 -33.44 -2.83
C ALA A 458 -29.43 -34.26 -3.96
N SER A 459 -28.21 -33.89 -4.37
CA SER A 459 -27.46 -34.59 -5.43
C SER A 459 -27.16 -36.04 -5.04
N LEU A 460 -26.72 -36.27 -3.79
CA LEU A 460 -26.45 -37.61 -3.27
C LEU A 460 -27.73 -38.46 -3.25
N ALA A 461 -28.85 -37.91 -2.78
CA ALA A 461 -30.12 -38.62 -2.74
C ALA A 461 -30.72 -38.87 -4.15
N TYR A 462 -30.46 -38.01 -5.14
CA TYR A 462 -30.77 -38.30 -6.55
C TYR A 462 -29.90 -39.44 -7.09
N GLY A 463 -28.60 -39.47 -6.74
CA GLY A 463 -27.70 -40.58 -7.08
C GLY A 463 -28.17 -41.91 -6.48
N GLU A 464 -28.58 -41.92 -5.21
CA GLU A 464 -29.16 -43.11 -4.55
C GLU A 464 -30.46 -43.58 -5.23
N THR A 465 -31.26 -42.65 -5.75
CA THR A 465 -32.49 -42.98 -6.50
C THR A 465 -32.15 -43.71 -7.80
N LEU A 466 -31.16 -43.21 -8.55
CA LEU A 466 -30.71 -43.81 -9.81
C LEU A 466 -30.07 -45.20 -9.60
N GLN A 467 -29.26 -45.33 -8.55
CA GLN A 467 -28.67 -46.62 -8.17
C GLN A 467 -29.74 -47.64 -7.78
N ALA A 468 -30.76 -47.22 -7.01
CA ALA A 468 -31.89 -48.08 -6.66
C ALA A 468 -32.74 -48.46 -7.88
N LEU A 469 -32.70 -47.71 -8.98
CA LEU A 469 -33.38 -48.04 -10.24
C LEU A 469 -32.52 -48.89 -11.20
N GLY A 470 -31.30 -49.26 -10.79
CA GLY A 470 -30.44 -50.19 -11.51
C GLY A 470 -29.33 -49.55 -12.34
N LEU A 471 -29.09 -48.24 -12.23
CA LEU A 471 -27.87 -47.64 -12.76
C LEU A 471 -26.67 -48.01 -11.87
N SER A 472 -25.50 -48.18 -12.47
CA SER A 472 -24.29 -48.36 -11.68
C SER A 472 -23.97 -47.10 -10.85
N ALA A 473 -23.13 -47.27 -9.83
CA ALA A 473 -22.70 -46.14 -9.00
C ALA A 473 -21.97 -45.07 -9.82
N ASP A 474 -21.16 -45.50 -10.80
CA ASP A 474 -20.38 -44.62 -11.67
C ASP A 474 -21.29 -43.85 -12.65
N GLU A 475 -22.24 -44.53 -13.31
CA GLU A 475 -23.20 -43.86 -14.22
C GLU A 475 -24.12 -42.88 -13.47
N SER A 476 -24.53 -43.24 -12.24
CA SER A 476 -25.35 -42.36 -11.39
C SER A 476 -24.58 -41.12 -10.96
N LEU A 477 -23.28 -41.27 -10.66
CA LEU A 477 -22.41 -40.15 -10.32
C LEU A 477 -22.15 -39.26 -11.54
N GLU A 478 -21.86 -39.85 -12.69
CA GLU A 478 -21.63 -39.13 -13.94
C GLU A 478 -22.86 -38.29 -14.35
N LEU A 479 -24.06 -38.88 -14.27
CA LEU A 479 -25.30 -38.17 -14.60
C LEU A 479 -25.61 -37.02 -13.64
N THR A 480 -25.45 -37.24 -12.33
CA THR A 480 -25.69 -36.20 -11.32
C THR A 480 -24.67 -35.07 -11.41
N GLN A 481 -23.39 -35.39 -11.65
CA GLN A 481 -22.34 -34.40 -11.88
C GLN A 481 -22.56 -33.63 -13.18
N GLY A 482 -22.89 -34.32 -14.28
CA GLY A 482 -23.18 -33.69 -15.58
C GLY A 482 -24.32 -32.68 -15.51
N ILE A 483 -25.43 -33.03 -14.85
CA ILE A 483 -26.55 -32.10 -14.63
C ILE A 483 -26.12 -30.89 -13.79
N SER A 484 -25.32 -31.11 -12.74
CA SER A 484 -24.81 -30.01 -11.90
C SER A 484 -23.86 -29.08 -12.67
N ALA A 485 -22.99 -29.64 -13.51
CA ALA A 485 -22.06 -28.89 -14.34
C ALA A 485 -22.81 -28.03 -15.36
N MET A 486 -23.80 -28.59 -16.07
CA MET A 486 -24.65 -27.82 -16.99
C MET A 486 -25.40 -26.68 -16.29
N ALA A 487 -25.92 -26.92 -15.07
CA ALA A 487 -26.59 -25.87 -14.31
C ALA A 487 -25.64 -24.75 -13.87
N ILE A 488 -24.39 -25.07 -13.51
CA ILE A 488 -23.34 -24.10 -13.18
C ILE A 488 -22.96 -23.29 -14.42
N GLU A 489 -22.76 -23.94 -15.57
CA GLU A 489 -22.45 -23.27 -16.83
C GLU A 489 -23.58 -22.34 -17.28
N GLN A 490 -24.83 -22.78 -17.19
CA GLN A 490 -25.99 -21.95 -17.50
C GLN A 490 -26.10 -20.75 -16.54
N ASN A 491 -25.90 -20.95 -15.23
CA ASN A 491 -25.92 -19.85 -14.27
C ASN A 491 -24.76 -18.87 -14.49
N LYS A 492 -23.57 -19.37 -14.81
CA LYS A 492 -22.41 -18.53 -15.15
C LYS A 492 -22.68 -17.71 -16.41
N ALA A 493 -23.30 -18.29 -17.44
CA ALA A 493 -23.71 -17.58 -18.65
C ALA A 493 -24.79 -16.52 -18.36
N ASN A 494 -25.77 -16.82 -17.50
CA ASN A 494 -26.81 -15.89 -17.08
C ASN A 494 -26.24 -14.72 -16.24
N LEU A 495 -25.32 -14.99 -15.32
CA LEU A 495 -24.62 -13.96 -14.53
C LEU A 495 -23.74 -13.09 -15.43
N SER A 496 -22.98 -13.70 -16.35
CA SER A 496 -22.15 -12.99 -17.33
C SER A 496 -22.99 -12.05 -18.20
N THR A 497 -24.16 -12.48 -18.68
CA THR A 497 -25.04 -11.64 -19.52
C THR A 497 -25.69 -10.50 -18.75
N ALA A 498 -26.10 -10.73 -17.50
CA ALA A 498 -26.62 -9.67 -16.62
C ALA A 498 -25.54 -8.63 -16.29
N ASP A 499 -24.36 -9.09 -15.83
CA ASP A 499 -23.22 -8.26 -15.47
C ASP A 499 -22.72 -7.43 -16.67
N THR A 500 -22.70 -8.03 -17.87
CA THR A 500 -22.25 -7.38 -19.11
C THR A 500 -23.15 -6.20 -19.49
N ASN A 501 -24.46 -6.29 -19.28
CA ASN A 501 -25.37 -5.20 -19.62
C ASN A 501 -25.18 -3.96 -18.71
N GLU A 502 -24.97 -4.17 -17.41
CA GLU A 502 -24.74 -3.08 -16.45
C GLU A 502 -23.30 -2.51 -16.56
N ALA A 503 -22.31 -3.38 -16.82
CA ALA A 503 -20.92 -2.99 -17.01
C ALA A 503 -20.71 -2.06 -18.22
N ARG A 504 -21.49 -2.19 -19.30
CA ARG A 504 -21.38 -1.30 -20.49
C ARG A 504 -21.49 0.18 -20.14
N ASN A 505 -22.37 0.54 -19.20
CA ASN A 505 -22.55 1.95 -18.81
C ASN A 505 -21.33 2.50 -18.08
N LEU A 506 -20.76 1.73 -17.15
CA LEU A 506 -19.51 2.10 -16.48
C LEU A 506 -18.34 2.13 -17.45
N MET A 507 -18.26 1.18 -18.38
CA MET A 507 -17.20 1.13 -19.39
C MET A 507 -17.20 2.39 -20.26
N ARG A 508 -18.37 2.81 -20.73
CA ARG A 508 -18.52 4.06 -21.52
C ARG A 508 -18.12 5.29 -20.71
N ARG A 509 -18.52 5.37 -19.43
CA ARG A 509 -18.13 6.48 -18.55
C ARG A 509 -16.62 6.52 -18.30
N GLY A 510 -16.01 5.37 -18.00
CA GLY A 510 -14.56 5.27 -17.81
C GLY A 510 -13.80 5.69 -19.06
N LYS A 511 -14.28 5.29 -20.25
CA LYS A 511 -13.70 5.72 -21.53
C LYS A 511 -13.83 7.22 -21.76
N ASN A 512 -14.99 7.81 -21.46
CA ASN A 512 -15.17 9.26 -21.57
C ASN A 512 -14.23 10.04 -20.63
N GLU A 513 -14.03 9.59 -19.38
CA GLU A 513 -13.07 10.23 -18.47
C GLU A 513 -11.62 10.08 -18.95
N LEU A 514 -11.30 8.94 -19.56
CA LEU A 514 -10.00 8.69 -20.18
C LEU A 514 -9.80 9.66 -21.36
N ASP A 515 -10.79 9.83 -22.23
CA ASP A 515 -10.72 10.77 -23.36
C ASP A 515 -10.61 12.23 -22.89
N GLN A 516 -11.22 12.58 -21.74
CA GLN A 516 -11.14 13.90 -21.11
C GLN A 516 -9.83 14.17 -20.35
N ARG A 517 -8.88 13.22 -20.34
CA ARG A 517 -7.64 13.28 -19.56
C ARG A 517 -7.83 13.31 -18.04
N ASN A 518 -9.00 12.92 -17.55
CA ASN A 518 -9.27 12.75 -16.13
C ASN A 518 -8.83 11.36 -15.68
N TRP A 519 -7.53 11.07 -15.78
CA TRP A 519 -6.96 9.72 -15.61
C TRP A 519 -7.33 9.08 -14.26
N GLY A 520 -7.34 9.87 -13.19
CA GLY A 520 -7.70 9.39 -11.84
C GLY A 520 -9.16 8.94 -11.73
N GLU A 521 -10.10 9.66 -12.34
CA GLU A 521 -11.52 9.28 -12.34
C GLU A 521 -11.79 8.11 -13.29
N ALA A 522 -11.12 8.05 -14.45
CA ALA A 522 -11.14 6.88 -15.32
C ALA A 522 -10.71 5.60 -14.58
N ILE A 523 -9.61 5.63 -13.83
CA ILE A 523 -9.13 4.49 -13.04
C ILE A 523 -10.16 4.08 -11.97
N LYS A 524 -10.78 5.04 -11.27
CA LYS A 524 -11.83 4.76 -10.29
C LYS A 524 -13.05 4.09 -10.91
N ILE A 525 -13.47 4.54 -12.09
CA ILE A 525 -14.65 3.99 -12.78
C ILE A 525 -14.36 2.57 -13.30
N PHE A 526 -13.21 2.34 -13.93
CA PHE A 526 -12.83 1.00 -14.40
C PHE A 526 -12.59 0.03 -13.24
N SER A 527 -11.95 0.47 -12.14
CA SER A 527 -11.80 -0.38 -10.95
C SER A 527 -13.13 -0.69 -10.28
N SER A 528 -14.08 0.27 -10.25
CA SER A 528 -15.45 -0.01 -9.79
C SER A 528 -16.18 -1.00 -10.69
N LEU A 529 -15.94 -0.99 -12.00
CA LEU A 529 -16.48 -1.99 -12.93
C LEU A 529 -15.94 -3.37 -12.58
N LEU A 530 -14.62 -3.52 -12.43
CA LEU A 530 -13.99 -4.79 -12.07
C LEU A 530 -14.44 -5.32 -10.70
N LYS A 531 -14.67 -4.43 -9.73
CA LYS A 531 -15.13 -4.80 -8.39
C LYS A 531 -16.59 -5.25 -8.37
N LYS A 532 -17.47 -4.58 -9.14
CA LYS A 532 -18.91 -4.86 -9.14
C LYS A 532 -19.30 -5.98 -10.11
N PHE A 533 -18.60 -6.10 -11.22
CA PHE A 533 -18.93 -7.00 -12.34
C PHE A 533 -17.69 -7.80 -12.78
N PRO A 534 -17.13 -8.67 -11.91
CA PRO A 534 -15.89 -9.39 -12.20
C PRO A 534 -16.00 -10.38 -13.36
N ASN A 535 -17.22 -10.82 -13.70
CA ASN A 535 -17.49 -11.76 -14.78
C ASN A 535 -17.97 -11.08 -16.08
N ALA A 536 -18.03 -9.75 -16.13
CA ALA A 536 -18.45 -9.04 -17.34
C ALA A 536 -17.40 -9.19 -18.46
N GLU A 537 -17.86 -9.30 -19.71
CA GLU A 537 -16.97 -9.35 -20.88
C GLU A 537 -16.05 -8.11 -20.98
N GLN A 538 -16.51 -6.97 -20.47
CA GLN A 538 -15.76 -5.70 -20.48
C GLN A 538 -14.62 -5.65 -19.46
N SER A 539 -14.43 -6.67 -18.62
CA SER A 539 -13.39 -6.67 -17.58
C SER A 539 -11.98 -6.56 -18.18
N GLY A 540 -11.71 -7.22 -19.30
CA GLY A 540 -10.43 -7.10 -20.01
C GLY A 540 -10.18 -5.67 -20.52
N SER A 541 -11.18 -5.07 -21.17
CA SER A 541 -11.08 -3.68 -21.65
C SER A 541 -11.00 -2.65 -20.54
N ALA A 542 -11.60 -2.93 -19.36
CA ALA A 542 -11.49 -2.06 -18.20
C ALA A 542 -10.07 -2.07 -17.61
N LEU A 543 -9.42 -3.24 -17.55
CA LEU A 543 -8.00 -3.34 -17.16
C LEU A 543 -7.09 -2.58 -18.13
N GLU A 544 -7.29 -2.77 -19.43
CA GLU A 544 -6.54 -2.03 -20.46
C GLU A 544 -6.76 -0.51 -20.35
N GLY A 545 -7.98 -0.09 -20.00
CA GLY A 545 -8.31 1.31 -19.71
C GLY A 545 -7.57 1.86 -18.49
N ILE A 546 -7.42 1.06 -17.42
CA ILE A 546 -6.62 1.43 -16.24
C ILE A 546 -5.15 1.58 -16.61
N ASP A 547 -4.58 0.61 -17.33
CA ASP A 547 -3.18 0.64 -17.75
C ASP A 547 -2.88 1.85 -18.65
N THR A 548 -3.78 2.13 -19.59
CA THR A 548 -3.68 3.30 -20.47
C THR A 548 -3.75 4.60 -19.69
N ALA A 549 -4.66 4.71 -18.71
CA ALA A 549 -4.77 5.89 -17.86
C ALA A 549 -3.52 6.10 -16.99
N LEU A 550 -2.97 5.03 -16.40
CA LEU A 550 -1.74 5.07 -15.61
C LEU A 550 -0.53 5.48 -16.46
N LEU A 551 -0.39 4.92 -17.66
CA LEU A 551 0.68 5.26 -18.60
C LEU A 551 0.61 6.74 -18.99
N ASN A 552 -0.58 7.24 -19.34
CA ASN A 552 -0.76 8.63 -19.74
C ASN A 552 -0.51 9.60 -18.56
N MET A 553 -0.98 9.26 -17.36
CA MET A 553 -0.72 10.04 -16.15
C MET A 553 0.78 10.12 -15.83
N THR A 554 1.51 9.01 -16.00
CA THR A 554 2.96 8.96 -15.79
C THR A 554 3.70 9.84 -16.80
N ARG A 555 3.34 9.75 -18.08
CA ARG A 555 3.91 10.60 -19.14
C ARG A 555 3.64 12.09 -18.91
N GLU A 556 2.48 12.44 -18.39
CA GLU A 556 2.14 13.84 -18.07
C GLU A 556 2.93 14.35 -16.87
N ALA A 557 3.12 13.52 -15.84
CA ALA A 557 3.98 13.83 -14.71
C ALA A 557 5.46 13.98 -15.12
N GLU A 558 5.96 13.12 -16.02
CA GLU A 558 7.31 13.26 -16.60
C GLU A 558 7.47 14.58 -17.36
N ARG A 559 6.51 14.95 -18.21
CA ARG A 559 6.54 16.26 -18.91
C ARG A 559 6.52 17.43 -17.94
N ALA A 560 5.69 17.38 -16.90
CA ALA A 560 5.65 18.43 -15.88
C ALA A 560 6.97 18.53 -15.12
N ASN A 561 7.62 17.41 -14.83
CA ASN A 561 8.95 17.36 -14.22
C ASN A 561 10.02 17.92 -15.15
N ASP A 562 10.00 17.58 -16.44
CA ASP A 562 10.92 18.13 -17.44
C ASP A 562 10.77 19.64 -17.59
N GLU A 563 9.54 20.15 -17.58
CA GLU A 563 9.27 21.59 -17.58
C GLU A 563 9.75 22.26 -16.29
N ALA A 564 9.57 21.63 -15.13
CA ALA A 564 10.07 22.14 -13.86
C ALA A 564 11.60 22.15 -13.82
N ALA A 565 12.25 21.10 -14.33
CA ALA A 565 13.71 21.00 -14.44
C ALA A 565 14.28 22.08 -15.37
N LYS A 566 13.64 22.34 -16.51
CA LYS A 566 14.02 23.46 -17.39
C LYS A 566 13.90 24.81 -16.67
N LYS A 567 12.80 25.06 -15.96
CA LYS A 567 12.62 26.30 -15.18
C LYS A 567 13.68 26.44 -14.08
N LEU A 568 14.07 25.35 -13.42
CA LEU A 568 15.14 25.35 -12.42
C LEU A 568 16.48 25.69 -13.06
N SER A 569 16.82 25.07 -14.19
CA SER A 569 18.03 25.39 -14.96
C SER A 569 18.06 26.85 -15.39
N ASP A 570 16.94 27.41 -15.85
CA ASP A 570 16.84 28.82 -16.23
C ASP A 570 17.03 29.76 -15.03
N LEU A 571 16.53 29.37 -13.85
CA LEU A 571 16.74 30.11 -12.61
C LEU A 571 18.19 30.05 -12.14
N GLU A 572 18.85 28.88 -12.21
CA GLU A 572 20.27 28.72 -11.90
C GLU A 572 21.16 29.56 -12.83
N ALA A 573 20.85 29.58 -14.13
CA ALA A 573 21.54 30.44 -15.09
C ALA A 573 21.39 31.93 -14.72
N LYS A 574 20.19 32.37 -14.32
CA LYS A 574 19.96 33.74 -13.83
C LYS A 574 20.70 34.05 -12.54
N ILE A 575 20.74 33.12 -11.58
CA ILE A 575 21.50 33.30 -10.34
C ILE A 575 22.99 33.49 -10.65
N THR A 576 23.53 32.67 -11.55
CA THR A 576 24.95 32.73 -11.97
C THR A 576 25.26 34.07 -12.66
N GLN A 577 24.35 34.54 -13.51
CA GLN A 577 24.47 35.83 -14.17
C GLN A 577 24.44 36.99 -13.15
N LEU A 578 23.51 36.96 -12.19
CA LEU A 578 23.41 37.96 -11.14
C LEU A 578 24.61 37.94 -10.19
N SER A 579 25.18 36.77 -9.88
CA SER A 579 26.40 36.68 -9.06
C SER A 579 27.61 37.26 -9.78
N LEU A 580 27.75 37.01 -11.09
CA LEU A 580 28.81 37.62 -11.91
C LEU A 580 28.67 39.15 -11.98
N GLU A 581 27.44 39.63 -12.12
CA GLU A 581 27.15 41.07 -12.12
C GLU A 581 27.45 41.68 -10.74
N LEU A 582 27.08 41.01 -9.65
CA LEU A 582 27.43 41.44 -8.29
C LEU A 582 28.94 41.49 -8.08
N GLU A 583 29.68 40.45 -8.48
CA GLU A 583 31.14 40.40 -8.36
C GLU A 583 31.82 41.53 -9.14
N LYS A 584 31.31 41.81 -10.35
CA LYS A 584 31.75 42.97 -11.15
C LYS A 584 31.48 44.29 -10.41
N THR A 585 30.29 44.50 -9.85
CA THR A 585 29.99 45.73 -9.10
C THR A 585 30.84 45.88 -7.84
N VAL A 586 31.16 44.78 -7.14
CA VAL A 586 32.06 44.79 -5.98
C VAL A 586 33.49 45.14 -6.40
N SER A 587 33.97 44.62 -7.52
CA SER A 587 35.27 44.99 -8.08
C SER A 587 35.31 46.48 -8.47
N GLU A 588 34.26 47.01 -9.08
CA GLU A 588 34.14 48.43 -9.43
C GLU A 588 34.15 49.31 -8.18
N LEU A 589 33.43 48.92 -7.11
CA LEU A 589 33.43 49.60 -5.81
C LEU A 589 34.81 49.60 -5.14
N ASN A 590 35.54 48.49 -5.20
CA ASN A 590 36.90 48.41 -4.64
C ASN A 590 37.88 49.30 -5.42
N ASN A 591 37.75 49.35 -6.75
CA ASN A 591 38.54 50.26 -7.58
C ASN A 591 38.21 51.73 -7.28
N LEU A 592 36.93 52.07 -7.10
CA LEU A 592 36.49 53.40 -6.65
C LEU A 592 37.07 53.77 -5.29
N LYS A 593 37.00 52.87 -4.30
CA LYS A 593 37.63 53.09 -2.99
C LYS A 593 39.14 53.32 -3.08
N SER A 594 39.85 52.56 -3.90
CA SER A 594 41.28 52.75 -4.14
C SER A 594 41.57 54.11 -4.76
N ASN A 595 40.79 54.52 -5.76
CA ASN A 595 40.94 55.83 -6.40
C ASN A 595 40.64 56.98 -5.43
N PHE A 596 39.62 56.84 -4.57
CA PHE A 596 39.33 57.81 -3.52
C PHE A 596 40.46 57.90 -2.49
N ALA A 597 41.05 56.78 -2.07
CA ALA A 597 42.18 56.77 -1.16
C ALA A 597 43.42 57.47 -1.76
N GLN A 598 43.68 57.26 -3.05
CA GLN A 598 44.75 57.96 -3.77
C GLN A 598 44.48 59.46 -3.90
N ALA A 599 43.24 59.86 -4.20
CA ALA A 599 42.85 61.27 -4.28
C ALA A 599 42.94 61.98 -2.91
N ILE A 600 42.63 61.28 -1.81
CA ILE A 600 42.83 61.80 -0.45
C ILE A 600 44.31 62.00 -0.17
N GLN A 601 45.17 61.02 -0.48
CA GLN A 601 46.62 61.17 -0.31
C GLN A 601 47.20 62.31 -1.16
N GLU A 602 46.69 62.52 -2.38
CA GLU A 602 47.13 63.61 -3.24
C GLU A 602 46.65 64.98 -2.72
N LYS A 603 45.46 65.04 -2.13
CA LYS A 603 44.97 66.24 -1.42
C LYS A 603 45.78 66.51 -0.16
N ASP A 604 46.13 65.50 0.63
CA ASP A 604 46.97 65.63 1.82
C ASP A 604 48.36 66.14 1.44
N ARG A 605 48.94 65.67 0.33
CA ARG A 605 50.19 66.21 -0.21
C ARG A 605 50.05 67.67 -0.64
N ARG A 606 48.95 68.03 -1.32
CA ARG A 606 48.66 69.43 -1.69
C ARG A 606 48.50 70.31 -0.46
N ILE A 607 47.84 69.82 0.59
CA ILE A 607 47.65 70.55 1.85
C ILE A 607 49.01 70.77 2.52
N ALA A 608 49.85 69.74 2.62
CA ALA A 608 51.20 69.88 3.18
C ALA A 608 52.08 70.84 2.35
N GLU A 609 51.94 70.83 1.02
CA GLU A 609 52.63 71.77 0.13
C GLU A 609 52.12 73.20 0.28
N LEU A 610 50.81 73.39 0.40
CA LEU A 610 50.18 74.69 0.66
C LEU A 610 50.56 75.23 2.04
N GLU A 611 50.60 74.38 3.09
CA GLU A 611 51.09 74.76 4.41
C GLU A 611 52.55 75.20 4.37
N ARG A 612 53.39 74.51 3.59
CA ARG A 612 54.79 74.91 3.38
C ARG A 612 54.91 76.27 2.67
N LEU A 613 54.09 76.51 1.65
CA LEU A 613 54.04 77.79 0.93
C LEU A 613 53.49 78.91 1.80
N LEU A 614 52.50 78.63 2.66
CA LEU A 614 51.94 79.58 3.62
C LEU A 614 52.95 79.94 4.72
N GLU A 615 53.78 78.98 5.13
CA GLU A 615 54.87 79.22 6.08
C GLU A 615 56.01 80.02 5.42
N GLU A 616 56.35 79.74 4.15
CA GLU A 616 57.28 80.57 3.36
C GLU A 616 56.73 82.01 3.14
N GLU A 617 55.44 82.17 2.87
CA GLU A 617 54.75 83.47 2.78
C GLU A 617 54.68 84.18 4.15
N ARG A 618 54.50 83.46 5.26
CA ARG A 618 54.56 84.02 6.62
C ARG A 618 55.96 84.48 7.00
N GLN A 619 56.99 83.77 6.56
CA GLN A 619 58.39 84.19 6.74
C GLN A 619 58.72 85.38 5.83
N LYS A 620 58.24 85.40 4.59
CA LYS A 620 58.37 86.54 3.68
C LYS A 620 57.60 87.76 4.15
N SER A 621 56.37 87.62 4.67
CA SER A 621 55.58 88.74 5.21
C SER A 621 56.13 89.26 6.55
N LYS A 622 56.74 88.41 7.39
CA LYS A 622 57.56 88.87 8.52
C LYS A 622 58.82 89.63 8.06
N ALA A 623 59.41 89.26 6.92
CA ALA A 623 60.53 90.00 6.33
C ALA A 623 60.08 91.30 5.61
N LEU A 624 58.87 91.33 5.04
CA LEU A 624 58.32 92.46 4.27
C LEU A 624 57.57 93.50 5.11
N ALA A 625 57.19 93.19 6.36
CA ALA A 625 56.76 94.20 7.34
C ALA A 625 57.93 95.07 7.88
N GLY A 626 59.17 94.75 7.50
CA GLY A 626 60.38 95.50 7.85
C GLY A 626 60.86 96.50 6.80
N GLN A 627 60.31 96.54 5.59
CA GLN A 627 60.82 97.43 4.53
C GLN A 627 59.75 97.73 3.46
N ALA A 628 59.14 98.91 3.55
CA ALA A 628 58.50 99.55 2.43
C ALA A 628 59.56 100.13 1.50
N GLY A 629 59.47 99.87 0.18
CA GLY A 629 60.26 100.60 -0.80
C GLY A 629 60.37 99.96 -2.19
N THR A 630 59.70 100.59 -3.16
CA THR A 630 60.10 100.75 -4.59
C THR A 630 59.86 99.60 -5.60
N VAL A 631 59.09 99.97 -6.64
CA VAL A 631 58.92 99.40 -8.01
C VAL A 631 60.15 99.85 -8.86
N PRO A 632 60.67 99.21 -9.96
CA PRO A 632 59.94 98.75 -11.18
C PRO A 632 60.53 97.62 -12.10
N ILE A 633 59.67 97.14 -13.03
CA ILE A 633 59.83 96.73 -14.46
C ILE A 633 60.96 95.74 -14.90
N GLY A 634 60.58 94.64 -15.60
CA GLY A 634 61.23 94.23 -16.87
C GLY A 634 61.56 92.74 -17.14
N ALA A 635 61.07 92.24 -18.30
CA ALA A 635 61.65 91.25 -19.23
C ALA A 635 61.44 89.71 -19.08
N ALA A 636 60.93 89.13 -20.18
CA ALA A 636 60.88 87.71 -20.62
C ALA A 636 62.30 87.21 -21.04
N PRO A 637 62.58 85.95 -21.50
CA PRO A 637 61.68 84.92 -22.10
C PRO A 637 61.98 83.41 -21.81
N GLY A 638 61.07 82.54 -22.26
CA GLY A 638 61.44 81.26 -22.90
C GLY A 638 61.10 79.94 -22.18
N GLY A 639 60.11 79.22 -22.74
CA GLY A 639 60.26 77.79 -23.01
C GLY A 639 59.35 76.78 -22.30
N VAL A 640 58.71 75.95 -23.14
CA VAL A 640 58.38 74.51 -22.95
C VAL A 640 56.94 74.15 -22.53
N SER A 641 56.20 73.71 -23.56
CA SER A 641 55.31 72.54 -23.62
C SER A 641 54.17 72.36 -22.62
N GLY A 642 52.98 72.15 -23.19
CA GLY A 642 52.20 70.96 -22.84
C GLY A 642 50.79 71.20 -22.31
N SER A 643 49.83 70.82 -23.15
CA SER A 643 48.55 70.21 -22.76
C SER A 643 47.48 71.11 -22.14
N SER A 644 46.55 71.51 -23.01
CA SER A 644 45.16 71.80 -22.65
C SER A 644 44.54 70.58 -21.96
N ASN A 645 44.40 70.64 -20.63
CA ASN A 645 43.56 69.69 -19.90
C ASN A 645 42.28 70.40 -19.45
N THR A 646 41.17 69.97 -20.04
CA THR A 646 39.79 70.27 -19.70
C THR A 646 39.49 69.99 -18.23
N GLY A 647 38.64 70.82 -17.64
CA GLY A 647 38.37 70.88 -16.20
C GLY A 647 37.73 69.63 -15.57
N PRO A 648 37.72 69.58 -14.21
CA PRO A 648 37.24 68.45 -13.41
C PRO A 648 35.71 68.48 -13.21
N SER A 649 34.95 68.48 -14.29
CA SER A 649 33.47 68.46 -14.23
C SER A 649 32.90 67.03 -14.18
N GLY A 650 33.70 66.00 -14.53
CA GLY A 650 33.21 64.64 -14.74
C GLY A 650 33.03 63.76 -13.50
N THR A 651 33.76 64.01 -12.40
CA THR A 651 33.74 63.13 -11.21
C THR A 651 32.57 63.40 -10.28
N LEU A 652 32.23 64.67 -10.06
CA LEU A 652 31.06 65.09 -9.29
C LEU A 652 29.75 64.64 -9.92
N GLU A 653 29.68 64.59 -11.25
CA GLU A 653 28.49 64.19 -11.99
C GLU A 653 28.28 62.67 -11.95
N GLN A 654 29.36 61.89 -11.90
CA GLN A 654 29.35 60.44 -11.71
C GLN A 654 28.96 60.04 -10.28
N ASP A 655 29.50 60.71 -9.26
CA ASP A 655 29.14 60.47 -7.86
C ASP A 655 27.68 60.87 -7.56
N LEU A 656 27.20 61.98 -8.15
CA LEU A 656 25.78 62.37 -8.08
C LEU A 656 24.87 61.36 -8.77
N ALA A 657 25.31 60.72 -9.86
CA ALA A 657 24.55 59.67 -10.52
C ALA A 657 24.45 58.39 -9.67
N GLN A 658 25.54 57.98 -9.02
CA GLN A 658 25.55 56.83 -8.11
C GLN A 658 24.68 57.08 -6.86
N LEU A 659 24.80 58.25 -6.23
CA LEU A 659 23.96 58.61 -5.08
C LEU A 659 22.47 58.70 -5.44
N ARG A 660 22.14 59.11 -6.67
CA ARG A 660 20.76 59.08 -7.19
C ARG A 660 20.27 57.64 -7.41
N ALA A 661 21.10 56.77 -7.97
CA ALA A 661 20.76 55.35 -8.16
C ALA A 661 20.56 54.63 -6.82
N GLU A 662 21.41 54.91 -5.82
CA GLU A 662 21.29 54.35 -4.47
C GLU A 662 20.06 54.90 -3.75
N ASN A 663 19.80 56.21 -3.83
CA ASN A 663 18.55 56.78 -3.31
C ASN A 663 17.32 56.17 -3.99
N GLN A 664 17.35 55.96 -5.31
CA GLN A 664 16.26 55.30 -6.03
C GLN A 664 16.07 53.86 -5.55
N ARG A 665 17.16 53.12 -5.32
CA ARG A 665 17.10 51.75 -4.77
C ARG A 665 16.54 51.72 -3.35
N LEU A 666 16.99 52.61 -2.47
CA LEU A 666 16.48 52.72 -1.09
C LEU A 666 15.01 53.17 -1.07
N THR A 667 14.63 54.08 -1.97
CA THR A 667 13.23 54.51 -2.14
C THR A 667 12.35 53.36 -2.62
N GLN A 668 12.86 52.50 -3.51
CA GLN A 668 12.16 51.29 -3.96
C GLN A 668 12.03 50.25 -2.84
N ILE A 669 13.05 50.08 -1.98
CA ILE A 669 12.99 49.17 -0.83
C ILE A 669 12.01 49.70 0.22
N ALA A 670 12.05 51.01 0.51
CA ALA A 670 11.12 51.65 1.42
C ALA A 670 9.67 51.51 0.92
N SER A 671 9.42 51.75 -0.37
CA SER A 671 8.07 51.59 -0.92
C SER A 671 7.59 50.13 -0.93
N GLN A 672 8.49 49.16 -1.10
CA GLN A 672 8.18 47.73 -0.96
C GLN A 672 7.84 47.36 0.48
N TYR A 673 8.57 47.90 1.46
CA TYR A 673 8.29 47.69 2.87
C TYR A 673 6.96 48.32 3.29
N ASP A 674 6.67 49.54 2.83
CA ASP A 674 5.40 50.22 3.08
C ASP A 674 4.22 49.45 2.49
N ALA A 675 4.35 48.96 1.25
CA ALA A 675 3.32 48.14 0.61
C ALA A 675 3.08 46.82 1.35
N LEU A 676 4.15 46.16 1.83
CA LEU A 676 4.04 44.95 2.64
C LEU A 676 3.36 45.22 3.99
N SER A 677 3.74 46.31 4.65
CA SER A 677 3.17 46.75 5.93
C SER A 677 1.67 47.05 5.78
N GLN A 678 1.27 47.75 4.72
CA GLN A 678 -0.14 48.02 4.41
C GLN A 678 -0.94 46.74 4.12
N ALA A 679 -0.37 45.81 3.33
CA ALA A 679 -1.01 44.52 3.04
C ALA A 679 -1.21 43.71 4.33
N TYR A 680 -0.23 43.70 5.23
CA TYR A 680 -0.33 43.01 6.51
C TYR A 680 -1.34 43.65 7.45
N GLN A 681 -1.37 44.98 7.57
CA GLN A 681 -2.36 45.69 8.38
C GLN A 681 -3.79 45.45 7.89
N SER A 682 -3.98 45.44 6.56
CA SER A 682 -5.28 45.17 5.94
C SER A 682 -5.75 43.75 6.27
N TYR A 683 -4.88 42.75 6.05
CA TYR A 683 -5.14 41.36 6.41
C TYR A 683 -5.48 41.20 7.89
N LYS A 684 -4.66 41.75 8.79
CA LYS A 684 -4.85 41.64 10.23
C LYS A 684 -6.21 42.23 10.65
N SER A 685 -6.57 43.39 10.12
CA SER A 685 -7.85 44.03 10.45
C SER A 685 -9.07 43.21 10.00
N GLU A 686 -8.99 42.57 8.84
CA GLU A 686 -10.05 41.70 8.34
C GLU A 686 -10.11 40.36 9.08
N GLU A 687 -8.96 39.78 9.43
CA GLU A 687 -8.88 38.57 10.25
C GLU A 687 -9.45 38.82 11.65
N ASP A 688 -9.04 39.89 12.33
CA ASP A 688 -9.57 40.28 13.64
C ASP A 688 -11.09 40.50 13.59
N ARG A 689 -11.61 41.09 12.50
CA ARG A 689 -13.05 41.28 12.27
C ARG A 689 -13.80 39.97 12.12
N ILE A 690 -13.22 38.99 11.41
CA ILE A 690 -13.83 37.69 11.16
C ILE A 690 -13.78 36.81 12.42
N ILE A 691 -12.64 36.78 13.12
CA ILE A 691 -12.46 35.99 14.34
C ILE A 691 -13.28 36.56 15.51
N GLY A 692 -13.53 37.88 15.54
CA GLY A 692 -14.42 38.52 16.50
C GLY A 692 -15.89 38.07 16.39
N GLN A 693 -16.29 37.42 15.30
CA GLN A 693 -17.61 36.81 15.14
C GLN A 693 -17.54 35.36 15.63
N SER A 694 -18.46 34.94 16.51
CA SER A 694 -18.47 33.56 17.03
C SER A 694 -19.01 32.57 15.97
N GLY A 695 -18.24 31.53 15.65
CA GLY A 695 -18.68 30.44 14.75
C GLY A 695 -17.52 29.70 14.08
N SER A 696 -17.62 28.37 13.95
CA SER A 696 -16.60 27.53 13.28
C SER A 696 -16.45 27.83 11.79
N SER A 697 -17.48 28.38 11.14
CA SER A 697 -17.43 28.90 9.77
C SER A 697 -16.46 30.08 9.59
N ASN A 698 -16.14 30.78 10.67
CA ASN A 698 -15.36 32.02 10.60
C ASN A 698 -13.86 31.73 10.46
N LEU A 699 -13.39 30.57 10.92
CA LEU A 699 -12.02 30.12 10.65
C LEU A 699 -11.81 29.80 9.16
N VAL A 700 -12.84 29.30 8.48
CA VAL A 700 -12.79 29.07 7.02
C VAL A 700 -12.76 30.40 6.27
N ALA A 701 -13.52 31.39 6.73
CA ALA A 701 -13.48 32.74 6.17
C ALA A 701 -12.14 33.46 6.44
N ALA A 702 -11.58 33.33 7.65
CA ALA A 702 -10.28 33.88 8.02
C ALA A 702 -9.15 33.25 7.18
N ARG A 703 -9.24 31.93 6.92
CA ARG A 703 -8.34 31.25 5.98
C ARG A 703 -8.39 31.86 4.57
N SER A 704 -9.58 32.15 4.06
CA SER A 704 -9.69 32.83 2.75
C SER A 704 -9.00 34.19 2.73
N GLN A 705 -8.99 34.92 3.84
CA GLN A 705 -8.28 36.20 3.94
C GLN A 705 -6.76 36.01 3.99
N LEU A 706 -6.28 34.99 4.71
CA LEU A 706 -4.87 34.60 4.69
C LEU A 706 -4.42 34.22 3.28
N GLU A 707 -5.23 33.46 2.54
CA GLU A 707 -4.92 33.14 1.14
C GLU A 707 -4.88 34.40 0.26
N SER A 708 -5.82 35.34 0.44
CA SER A 708 -5.80 36.63 -0.28
C SER A 708 -4.52 37.43 0.01
N PHE A 709 -4.12 37.53 1.29
CA PHE A 709 -2.87 38.18 1.71
C PHE A 709 -1.63 37.54 1.08
N LEU A 710 -1.53 36.21 1.12
CA LEU A 710 -0.41 35.47 0.52
C LEU A 710 -0.38 35.55 -1.01
N THR A 711 -1.48 35.98 -1.64
CA THR A 711 -1.58 36.20 -3.08
C THR A 711 -1.33 37.66 -3.47
N ASP A 712 -1.20 38.57 -2.50
CA ASP A 712 -0.88 39.97 -2.74
C ASP A 712 0.48 40.12 -3.43
N SER A 713 0.53 40.95 -4.47
CA SER A 713 1.74 41.22 -5.26
C SER A 713 2.90 41.77 -4.43
N ALA A 714 2.63 42.54 -3.37
CA ALA A 714 3.65 43.05 -2.45
C ALA A 714 4.25 41.92 -1.61
N VAL A 715 3.41 40.99 -1.13
CA VAL A 715 3.82 39.83 -0.34
C VAL A 715 4.62 38.84 -1.18
N GLN A 716 4.16 38.54 -2.40
CA GLN A 716 4.85 37.62 -3.31
C GLN A 716 6.22 38.12 -3.75
N ARG A 717 6.37 39.45 -3.91
CA ARG A 717 7.64 40.06 -4.30
C ARG A 717 8.70 39.97 -3.20
N VAL A 718 8.29 40.02 -1.93
CA VAL A 718 9.20 39.89 -0.77
C VAL A 718 9.40 38.42 -0.35
N PHE A 719 8.35 37.61 -0.39
CA PHE A 719 8.36 36.19 0.04
C PHE A 719 7.91 35.25 -1.10
N PRO A 720 8.74 35.05 -2.13
CA PRO A 720 8.38 34.20 -3.26
C PRO A 720 8.17 32.75 -2.83
N GLY A 721 7.02 32.18 -3.22
CA GLY A 721 6.68 30.77 -2.96
C GLY A 721 6.25 30.45 -1.52
N LEU A 722 6.09 31.44 -0.64
CA LEU A 722 5.60 31.23 0.73
C LEU A 722 4.21 30.59 0.75
N ARG A 723 3.30 31.05 -0.11
CA ARG A 723 1.97 30.48 -0.32
C ARG A 723 2.03 28.98 -0.61
N ASP A 724 2.86 28.58 -1.57
CA ASP A 724 2.96 27.17 -1.99
C ASP A 724 3.58 26.28 -0.91
N ARG A 725 4.41 26.84 -0.03
CA ARG A 725 4.93 26.11 1.14
C ARG A 725 3.84 25.91 2.19
N ILE A 726 3.09 26.97 2.51
CA ILE A 726 1.97 26.91 3.47
C ILE A 726 0.90 25.92 2.99
N LEU A 727 0.49 25.98 1.72
CA LEU A 727 -0.50 25.06 1.15
C LEU A 727 -0.01 23.60 1.13
N ARG A 728 1.30 23.37 0.95
CA ARG A 728 1.88 22.01 1.06
C ARG A 728 1.78 21.47 2.48
N TYR A 729 2.12 22.27 3.49
CA TYR A 729 2.00 21.86 4.89
C TYR A 729 0.55 21.63 5.29
N GLU A 730 -0.36 22.50 4.85
CA GLU A 730 -1.77 22.36 5.14
C GLU A 730 -2.37 21.11 4.48
N ARG A 731 -2.05 20.83 3.21
CA ARG A 731 -2.49 19.60 2.55
C ARG A 731 -1.98 18.37 3.28
N ALA A 732 -0.71 18.35 3.68
CA ALA A 732 -0.14 17.25 4.45
C ALA A 732 -0.84 17.07 5.80
N TYR A 733 -1.19 18.16 6.48
CA TYR A 733 -1.93 18.14 7.75
C TYR A 733 -3.36 17.63 7.57
N ILE A 734 -4.08 18.09 6.54
CA ILE A 734 -5.42 17.62 6.21
C ILE A 734 -5.41 16.14 5.85
N GLU A 735 -4.46 15.70 5.01
CA GLU A 735 -4.32 14.28 4.65
C GLU A 735 -3.98 13.40 5.86
N ALA A 736 -3.12 13.88 6.76
CA ALA A 736 -2.80 13.17 8.00
C ALA A 736 -4.04 13.06 8.91
N GLY A 737 -4.77 14.16 9.13
CA GLY A 737 -5.99 14.17 9.93
C GLY A 737 -7.13 13.33 9.32
N GLN A 738 -7.28 13.33 7.99
CA GLN A 738 -8.23 12.46 7.29
C GLN A 738 -7.86 10.98 7.41
N LYS A 739 -6.58 10.63 7.26
CA LYS A 739 -6.11 9.25 7.46
C LYS A 739 -6.32 8.77 8.90
N GLU A 740 -6.01 9.62 9.88
CA GLU A 740 -6.19 9.29 11.30
C GLU A 740 -7.67 9.14 11.67
N SER A 741 -8.54 10.03 11.20
CA SER A 741 -9.99 9.93 11.42
C SER A 741 -10.60 8.68 10.74
N LEU A 742 -10.17 8.34 9.53
CA LEU A 742 -10.58 7.10 8.85
C LEU A 742 -10.08 5.84 9.58
N TYR A 743 -8.84 5.86 10.10
CA TYR A 743 -8.28 4.76 10.88
C TYR A 743 -9.03 4.57 12.19
N ASN A 744 -9.36 5.68 12.88
CA ASN A 744 -10.17 5.66 14.09
C ASN A 744 -11.58 5.13 13.81
N ALA A 745 -12.23 5.60 12.73
CA ALA A 745 -13.52 5.09 12.30
C ALA A 745 -13.49 3.58 11.98
N MET A 746 -12.48 3.13 11.24
CA MET A 746 -12.28 1.71 10.92
C MET A 746 -12.06 0.86 12.16
N THR A 747 -11.22 1.33 13.10
CA THR A 747 -10.96 0.65 14.37
C THR A 747 -12.22 0.57 15.23
N ILE A 748 -13.00 1.65 15.25
CA ILE A 748 -14.29 1.71 15.95
C ILE A 748 -15.26 0.69 15.37
N ALA A 749 -15.39 0.63 14.04
CA ALA A 749 -16.24 -0.33 13.35
C ALA A 749 -15.79 -1.78 13.60
N ASP A 750 -14.51 -2.09 13.40
CA ASP A 750 -13.96 -3.44 13.59
C ASP A 750 -14.17 -3.95 15.02
N THR A 751 -13.91 -3.10 16.02
CA THR A 751 -14.16 -3.43 17.43
C THR A 751 -15.65 -3.65 17.69
N ALA A 752 -16.52 -2.82 17.13
CA ALA A 752 -17.97 -2.99 17.25
C ALA A 752 -18.47 -4.29 16.60
N PHE A 753 -17.91 -4.71 15.47
CA PHE A 753 -18.25 -5.97 14.80
C PHE A 753 -17.72 -7.21 15.55
N LYS A 754 -16.59 -7.11 16.25
CA LYS A 754 -16.02 -8.20 17.05
C LYS A 754 -16.80 -8.49 18.34
N LEU A 755 -17.48 -7.49 18.90
CA LEU A 755 -18.29 -7.63 20.11
C LEU A 755 -19.62 -8.33 19.79
N LYS A 756 -19.73 -9.63 20.14
CA LYS A 756 -20.94 -10.45 19.88
C LYS A 756 -22.13 -10.06 20.76
N ASP A 757 -21.87 -9.65 21.99
CA ASP A 757 -22.90 -9.31 22.98
C ASP A 757 -23.44 -7.88 22.81
N GLU A 758 -24.76 -7.72 22.94
CA GLU A 758 -25.46 -6.43 22.74
C GLU A 758 -25.18 -5.44 23.89
N ALA A 759 -25.12 -5.93 25.13
CA ALA A 759 -24.84 -5.08 26.30
C ALA A 759 -23.40 -4.52 26.25
N SER A 760 -22.45 -5.34 25.80
CA SER A 760 -21.05 -4.95 25.60
C SER A 760 -20.91 -3.91 24.48
N ARG A 761 -21.63 -4.08 23.36
CA ARG A 761 -21.68 -3.06 22.28
C ARG A 761 -22.29 -1.74 22.75
N ALA A 762 -23.37 -1.79 23.54
CA ALA A 762 -24.01 -0.58 24.06
C ALA A 762 -23.07 0.24 24.97
N ARG A 763 -22.33 -0.43 25.87
CA ARG A 763 -21.33 0.23 26.73
C ARG A 763 -20.18 0.82 25.91
N TYR A 764 -19.71 0.10 24.89
CA TYR A 764 -18.66 0.56 24.00
C TYR A 764 -19.05 1.85 23.25
N PHE A 765 -20.25 1.90 22.68
CA PHE A 765 -20.74 3.12 22.03
C PHE A 765 -20.95 4.28 23.00
N GLN A 766 -21.36 4.02 24.23
CA GLN A 766 -21.51 5.05 25.26
C GLN A 766 -20.16 5.65 25.68
N ASP A 767 -19.12 4.82 25.85
CA ASP A 767 -17.74 5.28 26.11
C ASP A 767 -17.21 6.11 24.93
N LEU A 768 -17.44 5.66 23.69
CA LEU A 768 -17.05 6.42 22.50
C LEU A 768 -17.75 7.78 22.41
N LYS A 769 -19.06 7.86 22.70
CA LYS A 769 -19.78 9.14 22.72
C LYS A 769 -19.22 10.10 23.79
N SER A 770 -18.77 9.58 24.92
CA SER A 770 -18.10 10.38 25.95
C SER A 770 -16.74 10.90 25.49
N ARG A 771 -15.92 10.06 24.83
CA ARG A 771 -14.59 10.44 24.33
C ARG A 771 -14.64 11.46 23.20
N TYR A 772 -15.64 11.38 22.33
CA TYR A 772 -15.80 12.25 21.18
C TYR A 772 -16.86 13.34 21.38
N ARG A 773 -17.17 13.72 22.63
CA ARG A 773 -18.23 14.69 22.96
C ARG A 773 -18.11 16.03 22.22
N ASP A 774 -16.88 16.44 21.91
CA ASP A 774 -16.56 17.71 21.26
C ASP A 774 -16.33 17.55 19.74
N ASN A 775 -16.58 16.37 19.17
CA ASN A 775 -16.42 16.06 17.74
C ASN A 775 -17.74 15.54 17.13
N GLU A 776 -18.53 16.49 16.62
CA GLU A 776 -19.88 16.24 16.06
C GLU A 776 -19.88 15.24 14.89
N ALA A 777 -18.85 15.28 14.04
CA ALA A 777 -18.73 14.36 12.90
C ALA A 777 -18.53 12.91 13.37
N MET A 778 -17.68 12.68 14.38
CA MET A 778 -17.49 11.36 14.96
C MET A 778 -18.72 10.88 15.73
N LEU A 779 -19.42 11.77 16.44
CA LEU A 779 -20.69 11.41 17.10
C LEU A 779 -21.74 10.93 16.10
N THR A 780 -21.90 11.66 14.99
CA THR A 780 -22.82 11.29 13.90
C THR A 780 -22.45 9.94 13.29
N TYR A 781 -21.16 9.68 13.07
CA TYR A 781 -20.66 8.39 12.60
C TYR A 781 -20.95 7.25 13.59
N ILE A 782 -20.65 7.46 14.87
CA ILE A 782 -20.91 6.49 15.95
C ILE A 782 -22.40 6.15 16.02
N GLU A 783 -23.28 7.14 15.88
CA GLU A 783 -24.74 6.93 15.89
C GLU A 783 -25.24 6.16 14.68
N ALA A 784 -24.74 6.49 13.48
CA ALA A 784 -25.06 5.75 12.26
C ALA A 784 -24.60 4.29 12.35
N LEU A 785 -23.39 4.06 12.86
CA LEU A 785 -22.84 2.73 13.06
C LEU A 785 -23.63 1.93 14.10
N GLN A 786 -23.98 2.54 15.24
CA GLN A 786 -24.81 1.92 16.27
C GLN A 786 -26.19 1.53 15.72
N LYS A 787 -26.78 2.35 14.85
CA LYS A 787 -28.08 2.07 14.21
C LYS A 787 -28.01 0.95 13.18
N GLY A 788 -26.90 0.82 12.46
CA GLY A 788 -26.71 -0.25 11.46
C GLY A 788 -26.37 -1.62 12.03
N LEU A 789 -25.99 -1.69 13.31
CA LEU A 789 -25.61 -2.93 14.03
C LEU A 789 -26.73 -3.49 14.93
N ARG A 790 -27.84 -2.77 15.04
CA ARG A 790 -29.12 -3.26 15.57
C ARG A 790 -29.89 -3.91 14.45
#